data_AF-A0A563EHC8-F1
#
_entry.id   AF-A0A563EHC8-F1
#
_cell.length_a   1.000
_cell.length_b   1.000
_cell.length_c   1.000
_cell.angle_alpha   90.00
_cell.angle_beta   90.00
_cell.angle_gamma   90.00
#
_symmetry.space_group_name_H-M   'P 1'
#
loop_
_entity.id
_entity.type
_entity.pdbx_description
1 polymer ?
#
loop_
_entity_poly.entity_id
_entity_poly.type
_entity_poly.pdbx_seq_one_letter_code
_entity_poly.pdbx_strand_id
1 'polypeptide(L)'
;MAVADQVALDRKPELSAVRAVLTEAADGVPAVLSVEGRVGIGKTALLGEMTRIAKDLGFRVFRAQCSASEAEFRFGVASQLFDAEADDIVELPDQAVLHRLHRHVQQLAAQGPVLLAVDDLEHADRSSLQFLTYLRRRLGELPVLLVVTRGLASDGADPVLLREIVGDARRIRLAGLDQHACTRLLRAYFRIGVTEELVTAWRFETGGNPYLLALRRREPADRAAELTARLRQHGEPVLALARARAVLGDVDLPLAAAAADIDPPSAAVASRALVALGFAEVPMVSATLLASMTELEQAEVHRRAALFRHRDQAPIADVADQLLAAATIGEDWVCDVLRRAARHATPDKAIKYLNRLLREPLAEDVRGQVLVELGEAQSHVDPTAARASLTEAAGQHMDASAEGRMALLLAYELAGRRLYPDAVATLDGVITRVSTVDPDLAQRLDMYALALGLEDSHFSPEVEVRIARLLGGRMTSVQNERFLNTLLAYRGGMIGANARETQQRVGAALPFRFGRDLVDQWSFAHLVVALVALDDYEVAAAQCEDVLKTARSLDLALSAALVQGVQSHVLRRLGQLREAESLGAASLEQLDSLGVTRDTSLVVTIAALVAVRVDGGNARAALHLLRDRDLEGELPDFAHYHAVLFQRGRLRAALGDQAGALRDHLECGRRMERRGARNPAAQPWRSHAALAHLALGDRDSATELAEQELALAREWGRPIPIGIALRALGLVTGSVDLLAESVAALRSTPASLELARSLVDWGTCLREGGRVTEAQAALRQGHDLAKRCGAVPLMGIAARELRASGGRPSRTVNADPNALTAQEEHIVRRAMLGLTNKQIADELFVTPRAVELHLTRAYRKLGISGRRNLADVLK
;
A
#
# COMPACT_ATOMS: atom_id res chain seq x y z
N MET A 1 -43.62 13.63 31.03
CA MET A 1 -43.91 13.00 29.73
C MET A 1 -43.01 11.80 29.60
N ALA A 2 -43.57 10.60 29.48
CA ALA A 2 -42.79 9.38 29.40
C ALA A 2 -42.02 9.36 28.07
N VAL A 3 -40.85 8.71 28.05
CA VAL A 3 -40.05 8.51 26.83
C VAL A 3 -40.89 7.92 25.68
N ALA A 4 -41.86 7.07 26.01
CA ALA A 4 -42.83 6.50 25.07
C ALA A 4 -43.68 7.58 24.38
N ASP A 5 -44.14 8.61 25.09
CA ASP A 5 -44.97 9.69 24.54
C ASP A 5 -44.20 10.50 23.49
N GLN A 6 -42.90 10.70 23.71
CA GLN A 6 -42.04 11.47 22.79
C GLN A 6 -41.69 10.69 21.52
N VAL A 7 -41.42 9.39 21.64
CA VAL A 7 -41.18 8.51 20.48
C VAL A 7 -42.42 8.40 19.59
N ALA A 8 -43.62 8.40 20.18
CA ALA A 8 -44.87 8.36 19.42
C ALA A 8 -45.15 9.68 18.66
N LEU A 9 -44.92 10.83 19.28
CA LEU A 9 -45.13 12.18 18.70
C LEU A 9 -44.25 12.49 17.47
N ASP A 10 -43.21 11.70 17.23
CA ASP A 10 -42.22 11.91 16.17
C ASP A 10 -42.41 10.99 14.95
N ARG A 11 -43.49 10.19 14.92
CA ARG A 11 -43.87 9.29 13.82
C ARG A 11 -45.04 9.84 12.99
N LYS A 12 -44.88 11.03 12.41
CA LYS A 12 -45.98 11.74 11.70
C LYS A 12 -46.66 10.91 10.59
N PRO A 13 -45.94 10.22 9.69
CA PRO A 13 -46.58 9.39 8.66
C PRO A 13 -47.39 8.24 9.26
N GLU A 14 -46.84 7.54 10.25
CA GLU A 14 -47.50 6.40 10.88
C GLU A 14 -48.69 6.85 11.72
N LEU A 15 -48.60 7.97 12.43
CA LEU A 15 -49.74 8.56 13.15
C LEU A 15 -50.86 9.02 12.20
N SER A 16 -50.51 9.50 11.00
CA SER A 16 -51.52 9.84 9.99
C SER A 16 -52.24 8.59 9.49
N ALA A 17 -51.51 7.49 9.24
CA ALA A 17 -52.09 6.21 8.85
C ALA A 17 -52.98 5.62 9.96
N VAL A 18 -52.52 5.69 11.22
CA VAL A 18 -53.30 5.32 12.40
C VAL A 18 -54.62 6.09 12.47
N ARG A 19 -54.58 7.42 12.31
CA ARG A 19 -55.77 8.26 12.37
C ARG A 19 -56.77 7.91 11.28
N ALA A 20 -56.30 7.69 10.05
CA ALA A 20 -57.17 7.26 8.95
C ALA A 20 -57.91 5.95 9.27
N VAL A 21 -57.19 4.93 9.75
CA VAL A 21 -57.78 3.64 10.12
C VAL A 21 -58.77 3.77 11.28
N LEU A 22 -58.46 4.59 12.28
CA LEU A 22 -59.35 4.83 13.42
C LEU A 22 -60.62 5.59 13.01
N THR A 23 -60.52 6.56 12.10
CA THR A 23 -61.70 7.28 11.58
C THR A 23 -62.60 6.35 10.78
N GLU A 24 -62.04 5.55 9.85
CA GLU A 24 -62.82 4.57 9.09
C GLU A 24 -63.52 3.54 10.00
N ALA A 25 -62.84 3.10 11.07
CA ALA A 25 -63.43 2.17 12.04
C ALA A 25 -64.52 2.83 12.90
N ALA A 26 -64.43 4.13 13.18
CA ALA A 26 -65.51 4.88 13.84
C ALA A 26 -66.76 4.97 12.96
N ASP A 27 -66.56 5.05 11.63
CA ASP A 27 -67.62 5.06 10.62
C ASP A 27 -68.19 3.65 10.31
N GLY A 28 -67.79 2.62 11.07
CA GLY A 28 -68.34 1.27 10.99
C GLY A 28 -67.58 0.29 10.09
N VAL A 29 -66.41 0.68 9.56
CA VAL A 29 -65.59 -0.22 8.72
C VAL A 29 -64.64 -1.03 9.62
N PRO A 30 -64.82 -2.35 9.79
CA PRO A 30 -63.87 -3.15 10.56
C PRO A 30 -62.49 -3.14 9.92
N ALA A 31 -61.45 -3.26 10.73
CA ALA A 31 -60.11 -3.50 10.19
C ALA A 31 -59.25 -4.31 11.15
N VAL A 32 -58.24 -4.97 10.57
CA VAL A 32 -57.09 -5.48 11.30
C VAL A 32 -55.88 -4.65 10.89
N LEU A 33 -55.17 -4.11 11.88
CA LEU A 33 -53.97 -3.31 11.67
C LEU A 33 -52.78 -4.00 12.35
N SER A 34 -51.77 -4.36 11.56
CA SER A 34 -50.52 -4.93 12.05
C SER A 34 -49.42 -3.88 12.08
N VAL A 35 -48.87 -3.62 13.26
CA VAL A 35 -47.69 -2.76 13.46
C VAL A 35 -46.45 -3.65 13.55
N GLU A 36 -45.64 -3.65 12.50
CA GLU A 36 -44.47 -4.50 12.37
C GLU A 36 -43.18 -3.71 12.61
N GLY A 37 -42.19 -4.29 13.27
CA GLY A 37 -40.91 -3.61 13.46
C GLY A 37 -39.91 -4.34 14.33
N ARG A 38 -38.64 -3.91 14.24
CA ARG A 38 -37.51 -4.43 15.03
C ARG A 38 -37.71 -4.22 16.53
N VAL A 39 -36.90 -4.89 17.35
CA VAL A 39 -36.95 -4.71 18.80
C VAL A 39 -36.52 -3.29 19.17
N GLY A 40 -37.22 -2.68 20.13
CA GLY A 40 -36.92 -1.32 20.59
C GLY A 40 -37.31 -0.18 19.64
N ILE A 41 -37.90 -0.50 18.47
CA ILE A 41 -38.23 0.51 17.45
C ILE A 41 -39.41 1.42 17.84
N GLY A 42 -40.16 1.07 18.89
CA GLY A 42 -41.29 1.88 19.40
C GLY A 42 -42.68 1.36 19.03
N LYS A 43 -42.85 0.05 18.74
CA LYS A 43 -44.16 -0.57 18.48
C LYS A 43 -45.18 -0.33 19.60
N THR A 44 -44.80 -0.71 20.82
CA THR A 44 -45.61 -0.54 22.04
C THR A 44 -45.92 0.94 22.33
N ALA A 45 -44.97 1.85 22.06
CA ALA A 45 -45.20 3.29 22.21
C ALA A 45 -46.24 3.81 21.20
N LEU A 46 -46.17 3.37 19.94
CA LEU A 46 -47.17 3.68 18.94
C LEU A 46 -48.55 3.10 19.32
N LEU A 47 -48.60 1.84 19.78
CA LEU A 47 -49.84 1.21 20.25
C LEU A 47 -50.51 1.97 21.40
N GLY A 48 -49.71 2.49 22.33
CA GLY A 48 -50.17 3.36 23.42
C GLY A 48 -50.78 4.67 22.90
N GLU A 49 -50.13 5.32 21.95
CA GLU A 49 -50.65 6.56 21.34
C GLU A 49 -51.88 6.31 20.47
N MET A 50 -51.94 5.18 19.76
CA MET A 50 -53.14 4.73 19.04
C MET A 50 -54.32 4.56 19.99
N THR A 51 -54.10 3.93 21.14
CA THR A 51 -55.11 3.76 22.19
C THR A 51 -55.60 5.11 22.70
N ARG A 52 -54.71 6.09 22.86
CA ARG A 52 -55.07 7.45 23.28
C ARG A 52 -55.94 8.15 22.24
N ILE A 53 -55.54 8.13 20.96
CA ILE A 53 -56.30 8.72 19.85
C ILE A 53 -57.67 8.04 19.71
N ALA A 54 -57.75 6.72 19.88
CA ALA A 54 -59.00 5.97 19.81
C ALA A 54 -59.98 6.41 20.90
N LYS A 55 -59.51 6.61 22.14
CA LYS A 55 -60.34 7.15 23.23
C LYS A 55 -60.86 8.55 22.90
N ASP A 56 -60.02 9.42 22.32
CA ASP A 56 -60.41 10.76 21.88
C ASP A 56 -61.51 10.70 20.79
N LEU A 57 -61.57 9.63 19.99
CA LEU A 57 -62.57 9.36 18.96
C LEU A 57 -63.79 8.55 19.48
N GLY A 58 -63.89 8.30 20.79
CA GLY A 58 -65.03 7.61 21.41
C GLY A 58 -64.98 6.09 21.40
N PHE A 59 -63.83 5.47 21.10
CA PHE A 59 -63.68 4.02 21.15
C PHE A 59 -63.64 3.49 22.59
N ARG A 60 -64.24 2.31 22.80
CA ARG A 60 -63.94 1.47 23.95
C ARG A 60 -62.67 0.68 23.68
N VAL A 61 -61.62 0.92 24.46
CA VAL A 61 -60.31 0.31 24.22
C VAL A 61 -60.00 -0.78 25.23
N PHE A 62 -59.68 -1.96 24.71
CA PHE A 62 -59.22 -3.12 25.46
C PHE A 62 -57.80 -3.47 25.02
N ARG A 63 -56.91 -3.76 25.97
CA ARG A 63 -55.48 -3.96 25.67
C ARG A 63 -54.97 -5.23 26.34
N ALA A 64 -54.17 -6.00 25.61
CA ALA A 64 -53.40 -7.10 26.12
C ALA A 64 -51.93 -6.97 25.70
N GLN A 65 -51.04 -7.51 26.52
CA GLN A 65 -49.61 -7.57 26.25
C GLN A 65 -49.18 -9.04 26.36
N CYS A 66 -48.67 -9.58 25.26
CA CYS A 66 -48.18 -10.94 25.23
C CYS A 66 -46.74 -11.00 25.75
N SER A 67 -46.43 -12.10 26.46
CA SER A 67 -45.07 -12.42 26.91
C SER A 67 -44.77 -13.88 26.59
N ALA A 68 -43.52 -14.19 26.23
CA ALA A 68 -43.10 -15.57 25.97
C ALA A 68 -43.33 -16.49 27.19
N SER A 69 -43.26 -15.95 28.41
CA SER A 69 -43.56 -16.67 29.65
C SER A 69 -45.04 -17.03 29.79
N GLU A 70 -45.93 -16.37 29.05
CA GLU A 70 -47.39 -16.54 29.14
C GLU A 70 -47.98 -17.31 27.94
N ALA A 71 -47.14 -17.78 27.01
CA ALA A 71 -47.58 -18.43 25.77
C ALA A 71 -48.33 -19.77 25.99
N GLU A 72 -48.22 -20.38 27.18
CA GLU A 72 -48.91 -21.62 27.54
C GLU A 72 -50.22 -21.39 28.31
N PHE A 73 -50.54 -20.14 28.68
CA PHE A 73 -51.74 -19.83 29.46
C PHE A 73 -52.96 -19.82 28.55
N ARG A 74 -53.80 -20.87 28.63
CA ARG A 74 -55.02 -21.01 27.82
C ARG A 74 -55.91 -19.76 27.95
N PHE A 75 -56.12 -19.06 26.83
CA PHE A 75 -56.89 -17.80 26.75
C PHE A 75 -56.31 -16.62 27.55
N GLY A 76 -54.99 -16.61 27.81
CA GLY A 76 -54.33 -15.55 28.58
C GLY A 76 -54.54 -14.15 28.00
N VAL A 77 -54.40 -14.00 26.67
CA VAL A 77 -54.62 -12.70 25.99
C VAL A 77 -56.09 -12.28 26.07
N ALA A 78 -57.03 -13.22 25.87
CA ALA A 78 -58.46 -12.91 25.97
C ALA A 78 -58.86 -12.50 27.39
N SER A 79 -58.26 -13.11 28.42
CA SER A 79 -58.46 -12.75 29.82
C SER A 79 -58.01 -11.31 30.10
N GLN A 80 -56.82 -10.92 29.62
CA GLN A 80 -56.32 -9.54 29.73
C GLN A 80 -57.21 -8.52 29.00
N LEU A 81 -57.81 -8.90 27.86
CA LEU A 81 -58.66 -8.00 27.10
C LEU A 81 -59.97 -7.67 27.83
N PHE A 82 -60.58 -8.60 28.56
CA PHE A 82 -61.96 -8.43 29.05
C PHE A 82 -62.11 -8.45 30.57
N ASP A 83 -61.01 -8.55 31.33
CA ASP A 83 -60.93 -8.46 32.80
C ASP A 83 -62.08 -9.20 33.52
N ALA A 84 -61.85 -10.49 33.80
CA ALA A 84 -62.73 -11.43 34.51
C ALA A 84 -63.96 -12.00 33.75
N GLU A 85 -63.70 -13.04 32.94
CA GLU A 85 -64.52 -14.27 32.90
C GLU A 85 -63.64 -15.53 33.08
N ALA A 86 -62.42 -15.38 33.62
CA ALA A 86 -61.41 -16.45 33.62
C ALA A 86 -61.82 -17.68 34.46
N ASP A 87 -62.52 -17.51 35.57
CA ASP A 87 -62.92 -18.64 36.43
C ASP A 87 -64.03 -19.51 35.80
N ASP A 88 -64.83 -18.96 34.86
CA ASP A 88 -65.91 -19.69 34.16
C ASP A 88 -65.50 -20.26 32.79
N ILE A 89 -64.33 -19.88 32.27
CA ILE A 89 -63.88 -20.21 30.91
C ILE A 89 -63.02 -21.49 30.87
N VAL A 90 -62.32 -21.82 31.96
CA VAL A 90 -61.36 -22.94 32.00
C VAL A 90 -62.04 -24.30 31.81
N GLU A 91 -63.27 -24.46 32.30
CA GLU A 91 -64.03 -25.72 32.25
C GLU A 91 -64.80 -25.96 30.94
N LEU A 92 -64.92 -24.95 30.07
CA LEU A 92 -65.67 -25.05 28.82
C LEU A 92 -64.79 -25.60 27.67
N PRO A 93 -65.37 -26.34 26.70
CA PRO A 93 -64.69 -26.66 25.44
C PRO A 93 -64.33 -25.38 24.67
N ASP A 94 -63.17 -25.35 24.01
CA ASP A 94 -62.65 -24.16 23.30
C ASP A 94 -63.69 -23.52 22.38
N GLN A 95 -64.46 -24.31 21.61
CA GLN A 95 -65.50 -23.77 20.71
C GLN A 95 -66.60 -22.97 21.44
N ALA A 96 -67.00 -23.39 22.64
CA ALA A 96 -67.99 -22.67 23.44
C ALA A 96 -67.43 -21.33 23.95
N VAL A 97 -66.15 -21.33 24.36
CA VAL A 97 -65.42 -20.13 24.77
C VAL A 97 -65.29 -19.15 23.61
N LEU A 98 -64.89 -19.62 22.42
CA LEU A 98 -64.77 -18.79 21.21
C LEU A 98 -66.09 -18.07 20.88
N HIS A 99 -67.22 -18.78 20.96
CA HIS A 99 -68.54 -18.21 20.69
C HIS A 99 -68.98 -17.21 21.76
N ARG A 100 -68.70 -17.48 23.04
CA ARG A 100 -68.99 -16.58 24.17
C ARG A 100 -68.21 -15.27 24.04
N LEU A 101 -66.90 -15.36 23.84
CA LEU A 101 -66.03 -14.19 23.66
C LEU A 101 -66.43 -13.36 22.43
N HIS A 102 -66.76 -14.01 21.32
CA HIS A 102 -67.26 -13.31 20.13
C HIS A 102 -68.58 -12.57 20.40
N ARG A 103 -69.55 -13.21 21.06
CA ARG A 103 -70.82 -12.56 21.44
C ARG A 103 -70.57 -11.37 22.37
N HIS A 104 -69.61 -11.48 23.28
CA HIS A 104 -69.22 -10.38 24.15
C HIS A 104 -68.70 -9.19 23.33
N VAL A 105 -67.79 -9.43 22.37
CA VAL A 105 -67.32 -8.38 21.45
C VAL A 105 -68.46 -7.75 20.65
N GLN A 106 -69.45 -8.54 20.18
CA GLN A 106 -70.63 -8.01 19.50
C GLN A 106 -71.48 -7.10 20.40
N GLN A 107 -71.68 -7.47 21.68
CA GLN A 107 -72.40 -6.65 22.65
C GLN A 107 -71.68 -5.33 22.93
N LEU A 108 -70.35 -5.37 22.99
CA LEU A 108 -69.53 -4.16 23.14
C LEU A 108 -69.63 -3.26 21.90
N ALA A 109 -69.56 -3.85 20.71
CA ALA A 109 -69.64 -3.14 19.43
C ALA A 109 -71.03 -2.53 19.16
N ALA A 110 -72.10 -3.13 19.71
CA ALA A 110 -73.46 -2.57 19.64
C ALA A 110 -73.62 -1.25 20.44
N GLN A 111 -72.70 -0.97 21.37
CA GLN A 111 -72.71 0.23 22.20
C GLN A 111 -71.83 1.36 21.65
N GLY A 112 -71.06 1.09 20.59
CA GLY A 112 -70.11 2.02 19.99
C GLY A 112 -68.86 1.32 19.47
N PRO A 113 -67.93 2.04 18.83
CA PRO A 113 -66.73 1.44 18.23
C PRO A 113 -65.78 0.86 19.29
N VAL A 114 -65.18 -0.29 18.98
CA VAL A 114 -64.31 -1.06 19.88
C VAL A 114 -62.91 -1.22 19.30
N LEU A 115 -61.89 -0.94 20.10
CA LEU A 115 -60.50 -1.20 19.77
C LEU A 115 -59.95 -2.34 20.65
N LEU A 116 -59.48 -3.41 20.01
CA LEU A 116 -58.73 -4.48 20.66
C LEU A 116 -57.25 -4.32 20.29
N ALA A 117 -56.40 -4.03 21.26
CA ALA A 117 -54.98 -3.76 21.07
C ALA A 117 -54.13 -4.88 21.70
N VAL A 118 -53.42 -5.67 20.88
CA VAL A 118 -52.58 -6.79 21.34
C VAL A 118 -51.11 -6.50 21.02
N ASP A 119 -50.31 -6.29 22.06
CA ASP A 119 -48.85 -6.10 21.97
C ASP A 119 -48.13 -7.45 21.81
N ASP A 120 -47.05 -7.48 21.03
CA ASP A 120 -46.18 -8.62 20.71
C ASP A 120 -46.92 -9.95 20.43
N LEU A 121 -47.84 -9.94 19.44
CA LEU A 121 -48.76 -11.04 19.09
C LEU A 121 -48.06 -12.40 18.90
N GLU A 122 -46.80 -12.42 18.45
CA GLU A 122 -46.02 -13.65 18.31
C GLU A 122 -45.87 -14.48 19.58
N HIS A 123 -46.07 -13.87 20.75
CA HIS A 123 -45.99 -14.51 22.06
C HIS A 123 -47.36 -14.90 22.64
N ALA A 124 -48.45 -14.70 21.89
CA ALA A 124 -49.79 -15.07 22.33
C ALA A 124 -49.96 -16.58 22.47
N ASP A 125 -50.77 -17.00 23.44
CA ASP A 125 -51.15 -18.41 23.59
C ASP A 125 -52.01 -18.90 22.43
N ARG A 126 -51.91 -20.20 22.14
CA ARG A 126 -52.58 -20.81 20.97
C ARG A 126 -54.10 -20.62 21.01
N SER A 127 -54.73 -20.74 22.17
CA SER A 127 -56.18 -20.60 22.33
C SER A 127 -56.65 -19.16 22.08
N SER A 128 -55.88 -18.17 22.53
CA SER A 128 -56.12 -16.77 22.17
C SER A 128 -55.90 -16.48 20.69
N LEU A 129 -54.88 -17.09 20.05
CA LEU A 129 -54.70 -16.99 18.59
C LEU A 129 -55.90 -17.57 17.84
N GLN A 130 -56.47 -18.69 18.31
CA GLN A 130 -57.70 -19.25 17.76
C GLN A 130 -58.88 -18.28 17.94
N PHE A 131 -58.98 -17.60 19.09
CA PHE A 131 -60.00 -16.57 19.32
C PHE A 131 -59.87 -15.37 18.38
N LEU A 132 -58.68 -14.80 18.25
CA LEU A 132 -58.45 -13.67 17.36
C LEU A 132 -58.70 -14.05 15.89
N THR A 133 -58.36 -15.28 15.51
CA THR A 133 -58.69 -15.83 14.19
C THR A 133 -60.20 -15.98 13.99
N TYR A 134 -60.90 -16.55 14.98
CA TYR A 134 -62.35 -16.72 14.97
C TYR A 134 -63.09 -15.38 14.87
N LEU A 135 -62.60 -14.37 15.61
CA LEU A 135 -63.10 -12.99 15.57
C LEU A 135 -62.83 -12.35 14.21
N ARG A 136 -61.60 -12.43 13.69
CA ARG A 136 -61.23 -11.86 12.37
C ARG A 136 -62.19 -12.32 11.27
N ARG A 137 -62.49 -13.61 11.21
CA ARG A 137 -63.39 -14.19 10.19
C ARG A 137 -64.83 -13.69 10.28
N ARG A 138 -65.21 -13.04 11.38
CA ARG A 138 -66.58 -12.58 11.68
C ARG A 138 -66.65 -11.09 12.00
N LEU A 139 -65.60 -10.33 11.65
CA LEU A 139 -65.58 -8.90 11.90
C LEU A 139 -66.74 -8.16 11.22
N GLY A 140 -67.24 -8.63 10.06
CA GLY A 140 -68.53 -8.18 9.47
C GLY A 140 -68.72 -6.66 9.45
N GLU A 141 -69.95 -6.14 9.48
CA GLU A 141 -70.18 -4.69 9.66
C GLU A 141 -70.01 -4.23 11.13
N LEU A 142 -69.22 -4.95 11.95
CA LEU A 142 -68.99 -4.55 13.34
C LEU A 142 -67.97 -3.40 13.36
N PRO A 143 -68.22 -2.33 14.14
CA PRO A 143 -67.26 -1.24 14.34
C PRO A 143 -66.11 -1.68 15.26
N VAL A 144 -65.35 -2.69 14.85
CA VAL A 144 -64.24 -3.30 15.63
C VAL A 144 -62.93 -3.12 14.87
N LEU A 145 -61.96 -2.51 15.54
CA LEU A 145 -60.57 -2.41 15.08
C LEU A 145 -59.70 -3.34 15.92
N LEU A 146 -59.08 -4.34 15.29
CA LEU A 146 -58.07 -5.20 15.92
C LEU A 146 -56.68 -4.69 15.55
N VAL A 147 -55.93 -4.17 16.51
CA VAL A 147 -54.54 -3.75 16.34
C VAL A 147 -53.63 -4.77 16.98
N VAL A 148 -52.65 -5.24 16.23
CA VAL A 148 -51.64 -6.18 16.71
C VAL A 148 -50.24 -5.66 16.42
N THR A 149 -49.31 -5.80 17.35
CA THR A 149 -47.89 -5.51 17.07
C THR A 149 -47.11 -6.80 16.90
N ARG A 150 -46.10 -6.82 16.02
CA ARG A 150 -45.22 -7.98 15.83
C ARG A 150 -43.80 -7.66 15.38
N GLY A 151 -42.88 -8.59 15.63
CA GLY A 151 -41.53 -8.60 15.05
C GLY A 151 -41.50 -8.92 13.55
N LEU A 152 -40.48 -8.40 12.84
CA LEU A 152 -40.30 -8.59 11.38
C LEU A 152 -39.90 -10.02 10.98
N ALA A 153 -39.41 -10.85 11.91
CA ALA A 153 -38.93 -12.20 11.63
C ALA A 153 -39.32 -13.20 12.74
N SER A 154 -40.43 -12.95 13.43
CA SER A 154 -40.97 -13.89 14.42
C SER A 154 -42.10 -14.71 13.81
N ASP A 155 -41.96 -16.04 13.84
CA ASP A 155 -43.00 -16.99 13.41
C ASP A 155 -43.99 -17.32 14.54
N GLY A 156 -43.68 -16.94 15.78
CA GLY A 156 -44.49 -17.18 16.99
C GLY A 156 -44.77 -18.65 17.30
N ALA A 157 -45.66 -18.92 18.25
CA ALA A 157 -46.00 -20.27 18.69
C ALA A 157 -46.84 -21.07 17.67
N ASP A 158 -47.71 -20.40 16.90
CA ASP A 158 -48.51 -21.01 15.82
C ASP A 158 -48.46 -20.12 14.55
N PRO A 159 -47.50 -20.39 13.64
CA PRO A 159 -47.29 -19.58 12.44
C PRO A 159 -48.46 -19.60 11.45
N VAL A 160 -49.34 -20.61 11.53
CA VAL A 160 -50.52 -20.72 10.68
C VAL A 160 -51.57 -19.74 11.17
N LEU A 161 -51.93 -19.79 12.46
CA LEU A 161 -52.90 -18.87 13.05
C LEU A 161 -52.43 -17.41 12.97
N LEU A 162 -51.14 -17.13 13.18
CA LEU A 162 -50.61 -15.79 13.03
C LEU A 162 -50.78 -15.26 11.61
N ARG A 163 -50.48 -16.08 10.58
CA ARG A 163 -50.74 -15.71 9.18
C ARG A 163 -52.22 -15.52 8.91
N GLU A 164 -53.09 -16.34 9.48
CA GLU A 164 -54.53 -16.15 9.36
C GLU A 164 -55.03 -14.87 10.04
N ILE A 165 -54.38 -14.36 11.09
CA ILE A 165 -54.73 -13.10 11.76
C ILE A 165 -54.17 -11.88 10.99
N VAL A 166 -52.95 -11.93 10.47
CA VAL A 166 -52.31 -10.76 9.82
C VAL A 166 -52.29 -10.76 8.29
N GLY A 167 -52.72 -11.85 7.64
CA GLY A 167 -52.62 -12.06 6.18
C GLY A 167 -53.05 -10.85 5.33
N ASP A 168 -54.27 -10.37 5.50
CA ASP A 168 -54.84 -9.21 4.77
C ASP A 168 -54.96 -7.97 5.66
N ALA A 169 -54.28 -7.97 6.81
CA ALA A 169 -54.27 -6.82 7.70
C ALA A 169 -53.59 -5.63 7.00
N ARG A 170 -54.08 -4.42 7.27
CA ARG A 170 -53.35 -3.19 6.94
C ARG A 170 -52.05 -3.19 7.73
N ARG A 171 -50.92 -2.85 7.12
CA ARG A 171 -49.60 -2.96 7.76
C ARG A 171 -48.91 -1.61 7.89
N ILE A 172 -48.42 -1.33 9.09
CA ILE A 172 -47.51 -0.21 9.36
C ILE A 172 -46.16 -0.81 9.74
N ARG A 173 -45.15 -0.62 8.89
CA ARG A 173 -43.78 -1.06 9.18
C ARG A 173 -42.98 0.09 9.76
N LEU A 174 -42.53 -0.06 11.00
CA LEU A 174 -41.74 0.95 11.69
C LEU A 174 -40.28 0.88 11.25
N ALA A 175 -39.83 1.97 10.63
CA ALA A 175 -38.42 2.23 10.40
C ALA A 175 -37.77 2.94 11.60
N GLY A 176 -36.44 3.05 11.56
CA GLY A 176 -35.67 3.89 12.46
C GLY A 176 -36.09 5.35 12.34
N LEU A 177 -35.97 6.11 13.43
CA LEU A 177 -36.30 7.52 13.46
C LEU A 177 -35.46 8.31 12.44
N ASP A 178 -36.12 9.27 11.79
CA ASP A 178 -35.44 10.20 10.90
C ASP A 178 -34.57 11.21 11.70
N GLN A 179 -33.83 12.05 10.99
CA GLN A 179 -32.94 13.03 11.61
C GLN A 179 -33.67 13.99 12.56
N HIS A 180 -34.87 14.43 12.20
CA HIS A 180 -35.65 15.38 12.98
C HIS A 180 -36.18 14.74 14.26
N ALA A 181 -36.74 13.54 14.14
CA ALA A 181 -37.22 12.73 15.25
C ALA A 181 -36.08 12.37 16.22
N CYS A 182 -34.91 11.96 15.72
CA CYS A 182 -33.73 11.73 16.55
C CYS A 182 -33.29 13.00 17.29
N THR A 183 -33.27 14.16 16.60
CA THR A 183 -32.90 15.45 17.23
C THR A 183 -33.82 15.78 18.39
N ARG A 184 -35.13 15.65 18.19
CA ARG A 184 -36.14 15.92 19.23
C ARG A 184 -36.01 14.95 20.40
N LEU A 185 -35.89 13.65 20.13
CA LEU A 185 -35.73 12.63 21.16
C LEU A 185 -34.46 12.86 22.00
N LEU A 186 -33.34 13.16 21.33
CA LEU A 186 -32.07 13.41 22.01
C LEU A 186 -32.08 14.71 22.81
N ARG A 187 -32.67 15.80 22.30
CA ARG A 187 -32.84 17.04 23.08
C ARG A 187 -33.72 16.83 24.32
N ALA A 188 -34.68 15.92 24.25
CA ALA A 188 -35.48 15.58 25.41
C ALA A 188 -34.72 14.74 26.44
N TYR A 189 -33.84 13.85 25.99
CA TYR A 189 -32.96 13.08 26.88
C TYR A 189 -31.86 13.94 27.51
N PHE A 190 -31.26 14.83 26.72
CA PHE A 190 -30.12 15.65 27.09
C PHE A 190 -30.55 17.12 27.05
N ARG A 191 -30.87 17.68 28.23
CA ARG A 191 -31.49 19.00 28.37
C ARG A 191 -30.65 20.18 27.82
N ILE A 192 -29.37 19.99 27.49
CA ILE A 192 -28.47 20.98 26.87
C ILE A 192 -27.43 20.25 25.98
N GLY A 193 -27.07 20.81 24.82
CA GLY A 193 -25.81 20.47 24.12
C GLY A 193 -25.85 19.45 22.96
N VAL A 194 -27.03 19.10 22.43
CA VAL A 194 -27.13 18.17 21.28
C VAL A 194 -26.93 18.91 19.95
N THR A 195 -25.75 18.74 19.34
CA THR A 195 -25.44 19.29 17.99
C THR A 195 -25.96 18.39 16.87
N GLU A 196 -26.10 18.93 15.66
CA GLU A 196 -26.59 18.18 14.50
C GLU A 196 -25.62 17.07 14.07
N GLU A 197 -24.31 17.29 14.22
CA GLU A 197 -23.27 16.30 13.94
C GLU A 197 -23.40 15.09 14.87
N LEU A 198 -23.64 15.33 16.16
CA LEU A 198 -23.84 14.27 17.15
C LEU A 198 -25.09 13.43 16.85
N VAL A 199 -26.20 14.08 16.49
CA VAL A 199 -27.44 13.38 16.11
C VAL A 199 -27.21 12.52 14.88
N THR A 200 -26.51 13.05 13.88
CA THR A 200 -26.20 12.32 12.65
C THR A 200 -25.36 11.08 12.94
N ALA A 201 -24.29 11.22 13.73
CA ALA A 201 -23.43 10.13 14.13
C ALA A 201 -24.20 9.04 14.91
N TRP A 202 -24.96 9.42 15.93
CA TRP A 202 -25.71 8.44 16.74
C TRP A 202 -26.86 7.81 15.96
N ARG A 203 -27.51 8.53 15.05
CA ARG A 203 -28.51 7.95 14.15
C ARG A 203 -27.87 6.89 13.27
N PHE A 204 -26.70 7.15 12.69
CA PHE A 204 -25.97 6.18 11.88
C PHE A 204 -25.59 4.94 12.72
N GLU A 205 -24.99 5.13 13.89
CA GLU A 205 -24.54 4.03 14.75
C GLU A 205 -25.67 3.18 15.33
N THR A 206 -26.88 3.74 15.51
CA THR A 206 -28.04 3.06 16.09
C THR A 206 -29.08 2.63 15.06
N GLY A 207 -28.93 3.03 13.80
CA GLY A 207 -29.97 2.93 12.77
C GLY A 207 -31.24 3.72 13.10
N GLY A 208 -31.15 4.74 13.96
CA GLY A 208 -32.30 5.51 14.45
C GLY A 208 -33.21 4.73 15.41
N ASN A 209 -32.73 3.64 16.02
CA ASN A 209 -33.52 2.85 16.97
C ASN A 209 -33.67 3.59 18.32
N PRO A 210 -34.89 3.94 18.75
CA PRO A 210 -35.14 4.70 19.98
C PRO A 210 -34.57 4.04 21.24
N TYR A 211 -34.63 2.70 21.34
CA TYR A 211 -34.05 1.95 22.46
C TYR A 211 -32.53 2.13 22.51
N LEU A 212 -31.86 1.98 21.36
CA LEU A 212 -30.41 2.12 21.28
C LEU A 212 -29.96 3.57 21.51
N LEU A 213 -30.75 4.55 21.06
CA LEU A 213 -30.54 5.98 21.36
C LEU A 213 -30.74 6.28 22.86
N ALA A 214 -31.69 5.63 23.52
CA ALA A 214 -31.86 5.76 24.97
C ALA A 214 -30.69 5.10 25.72
N LEU A 215 -30.23 3.95 25.24
CA LEU A 215 -29.13 3.19 25.84
C LEU A 215 -27.79 3.96 25.76
N ARG A 216 -27.63 4.87 24.79
CA ARG A 216 -26.50 5.81 24.73
C ARG A 216 -26.38 6.72 25.95
N ARG A 217 -27.45 6.91 26.73
CA ARG A 217 -27.44 7.69 27.98
C ARG A 217 -26.75 6.98 29.14
N ARG A 218 -26.64 5.65 29.06
CA ARG A 218 -25.97 4.84 30.07
C ARG A 218 -24.46 4.95 29.90
N GLU A 219 -23.76 4.84 31.02
CA GLU A 219 -22.32 4.63 31.04
C GLU A 219 -21.95 3.40 30.18
N PRO A 220 -20.76 3.35 29.57
CA PRO A 220 -20.37 2.25 28.68
C PRO A 220 -20.55 0.85 29.30
N ALA A 221 -20.23 0.69 30.59
CA ALA A 221 -20.37 -0.58 31.31
C ALA A 221 -21.84 -1.00 31.48
N ASP A 222 -22.70 -0.07 31.90
CA ASP A 222 -24.14 -0.32 32.06
C ASP A 222 -24.81 -0.65 30.72
N ARG A 223 -24.43 0.07 29.67
CA ARG A 223 -24.88 -0.18 28.29
C ARG A 223 -24.52 -1.59 27.84
N ALA A 224 -23.28 -2.01 28.08
CA ALA A 224 -22.80 -3.35 27.75
C ALA A 224 -23.56 -4.43 28.54
N ALA A 225 -23.77 -4.22 29.84
CA ALA A 225 -24.51 -5.14 30.69
C ALA A 225 -25.97 -5.30 30.23
N GLU A 226 -26.65 -4.20 29.93
CA GLU A 226 -28.05 -4.21 29.46
C GLU A 226 -28.18 -4.88 28.09
N LEU A 227 -27.29 -4.57 27.14
CA LEU A 227 -27.29 -5.21 25.81
C LEU A 227 -26.97 -6.71 25.90
N THR A 228 -26.01 -7.10 26.74
CA THR A 228 -25.64 -8.50 26.98
C THR A 228 -26.80 -9.27 27.61
N ALA A 229 -27.45 -8.71 28.63
CA ALA A 229 -28.62 -9.31 29.26
C ALA A 229 -29.76 -9.48 28.25
N ARG A 230 -29.99 -8.47 27.40
CA ARG A 230 -31.02 -8.53 26.35
C ARG A 230 -30.75 -9.63 25.33
N LEU A 231 -29.52 -9.77 24.85
CA LEU A 231 -29.16 -10.85 23.91
C LEU A 231 -29.28 -12.22 24.57
N ARG A 232 -28.85 -12.36 25.83
CA ARG A 232 -28.93 -13.61 26.60
C ARG A 232 -30.37 -14.09 26.82
N GLN A 233 -31.34 -13.17 26.92
CA GLN A 233 -32.77 -13.52 26.99
C GLN A 233 -33.26 -14.31 25.76
N HIS A 234 -32.58 -14.20 24.63
CA HIS A 234 -32.89 -14.96 23.41
C HIS A 234 -32.04 -16.24 23.26
N GLY A 235 -31.25 -16.60 24.28
CA GLY A 235 -30.42 -17.79 24.34
C GLY A 235 -28.93 -17.49 24.29
N GLU A 236 -28.14 -18.32 24.97
CA GLU A 236 -26.67 -18.18 24.97
C GLU A 236 -26.05 -18.24 23.56
N PRO A 237 -26.54 -19.08 22.61
CA PRO A 237 -26.06 -19.05 21.22
C PRO A 237 -26.22 -17.69 20.52
N VAL A 238 -27.24 -16.91 20.87
CA VAL A 238 -27.47 -15.57 20.29
C VAL A 238 -26.40 -14.59 20.75
N LEU A 239 -26.09 -14.59 22.05
CA LEU A 239 -25.03 -13.73 22.60
C LEU A 239 -23.65 -14.13 22.07
N ALA A 240 -23.33 -15.42 22.06
CA ALA A 240 -22.05 -15.92 21.59
C ALA A 240 -21.82 -15.61 20.10
N LEU A 241 -22.84 -15.80 19.24
CA LEU A 241 -22.75 -15.43 17.83
C LEU A 241 -22.60 -13.92 17.62
N ALA A 242 -23.30 -13.09 18.40
CA ALA A 242 -23.18 -11.64 18.32
C ALA A 242 -21.77 -11.16 18.71
N ARG A 243 -21.19 -11.72 19.78
CA ARG A 243 -19.82 -11.45 20.21
C ARG A 243 -18.80 -11.87 19.15
N ALA A 244 -18.96 -13.05 18.56
CA ALA A 244 -18.08 -13.51 17.49
C ALA A 244 -18.10 -12.57 16.27
N ARG A 245 -19.29 -12.13 15.82
CA ARG A 245 -19.42 -11.14 14.74
C ARG A 245 -18.90 -9.75 15.13
N ALA A 246 -18.98 -9.36 16.41
CA ALA A 246 -18.42 -8.10 16.88
C ALA A 246 -16.88 -8.08 16.78
N VAL A 247 -16.23 -9.22 17.03
CA VAL A 247 -14.76 -9.37 16.92
C VAL A 247 -14.32 -9.55 15.47
N LEU A 248 -14.98 -10.43 14.71
CA LEU A 248 -14.55 -10.79 13.35
C LEU A 248 -15.07 -9.85 12.26
N GLY A 249 -16.04 -8.99 12.57
CA GLY A 249 -16.73 -8.15 11.60
C GLY A 249 -17.73 -8.93 10.74
N ASP A 250 -17.86 -8.53 9.48
CA ASP A 250 -18.79 -9.19 8.56
C ASP A 250 -18.16 -10.45 7.97
N VAL A 251 -18.57 -11.59 8.53
CA VAL A 251 -18.12 -12.93 8.14
C VAL A 251 -19.32 -13.83 7.86
N ASP A 252 -19.06 -14.91 7.10
CA ASP A 252 -20.06 -15.93 6.87
C ASP A 252 -20.50 -16.63 8.17
N LEU A 253 -21.67 -17.26 8.11
CA LEU A 253 -22.25 -17.93 9.27
C LEU A 253 -21.40 -19.12 9.77
N PRO A 254 -20.83 -19.99 8.91
CA PRO A 254 -19.95 -21.07 9.38
C PRO A 254 -18.76 -20.59 10.20
N LEU A 255 -18.05 -19.55 9.75
CA LEU A 255 -16.92 -18.99 10.49
C LEU A 255 -17.36 -18.35 11.79
N ALA A 256 -18.45 -17.57 11.77
CA ALA A 256 -19.01 -16.96 12.97
C ALA A 256 -19.46 -18.02 14.00
N ALA A 257 -20.05 -19.12 13.54
CA ALA A 257 -20.49 -20.24 14.38
C ALA A 257 -19.32 -20.95 15.04
N ALA A 258 -18.27 -21.26 14.27
CA ALA A 258 -17.07 -21.90 14.80
C ALA A 258 -16.33 -20.99 15.79
N ALA A 259 -16.23 -19.69 15.47
CA ALA A 259 -15.63 -18.70 16.36
C ALA A 259 -16.47 -18.42 17.61
N ALA A 260 -17.76 -18.71 17.58
CA ALA A 260 -18.66 -18.67 18.74
C ALA A 260 -18.71 -20.00 19.52
N ASP A 261 -18.15 -21.09 18.98
CA ASP A 261 -18.26 -22.48 19.48
C ASP A 261 -19.72 -22.95 19.59
N ILE A 262 -20.46 -22.81 18.49
CA ILE A 262 -21.87 -23.18 18.38
C ILE A 262 -22.04 -24.16 17.21
N ASP A 263 -22.90 -25.18 17.36
CA ASP A 263 -23.25 -26.10 16.28
C ASP A 263 -24.03 -25.39 15.13
N PRO A 264 -23.90 -25.83 13.86
CA PRO A 264 -24.51 -25.13 12.74
C PRO A 264 -26.04 -24.95 12.84
N PRO A 265 -26.85 -25.93 13.29
CA PRO A 265 -28.28 -25.73 13.55
C PRO A 265 -28.56 -24.60 14.54
N SER A 266 -27.90 -24.59 15.70
CA SER A 266 -28.06 -23.54 16.71
C SER A 266 -27.60 -22.17 16.20
N ALA A 267 -26.53 -22.12 15.41
CA ALA A 267 -26.04 -20.89 14.78
C ALA A 267 -27.04 -20.32 13.77
N ALA A 268 -27.73 -21.16 12.99
CA ALA A 268 -28.78 -20.71 12.07
C ALA A 268 -29.99 -20.11 12.81
N VAL A 269 -30.39 -20.72 13.93
CA VAL A 269 -31.44 -20.17 14.82
C VAL A 269 -30.99 -18.84 15.43
N ALA A 270 -29.76 -18.79 15.96
CA ALA A 270 -29.19 -17.59 16.57
C ALA A 270 -29.05 -16.44 15.57
N SER A 271 -28.60 -16.72 14.35
CA SER A 271 -28.49 -15.74 13.26
C SER A 271 -29.86 -15.13 12.92
N ARG A 272 -30.90 -15.97 12.76
CA ARG A 272 -32.27 -15.50 12.56
C ARG A 272 -32.76 -14.62 13.71
N ALA A 273 -32.44 -14.99 14.96
CA ALA A 273 -32.78 -14.19 16.13
C ALA A 273 -32.08 -12.82 16.11
N LEU A 274 -30.79 -12.74 15.77
CA LEU A 274 -30.06 -11.46 15.66
C LEU A 274 -30.62 -10.54 14.57
N VAL A 275 -31.03 -11.11 13.43
CA VAL A 275 -31.71 -10.38 12.36
C VAL A 275 -33.09 -9.90 12.82
N ALA A 276 -33.85 -10.74 13.52
CA ALA A 276 -35.17 -10.41 14.06
C ALA A 276 -35.11 -9.27 15.09
N LEU A 277 -34.10 -9.30 15.96
CA LEU A 277 -33.78 -8.23 16.91
C LEU A 277 -33.41 -6.93 16.18
N GLY A 278 -32.87 -7.05 14.97
CA GLY A 278 -32.37 -5.92 14.19
C GLY A 278 -31.01 -5.42 14.69
N PHE A 279 -30.24 -6.30 15.33
CA PHE A 279 -28.95 -5.98 15.97
C PHE A 279 -27.73 -6.44 15.14
N ALA A 280 -27.93 -7.34 14.17
CA ALA A 280 -26.84 -7.93 13.37
C ALA A 280 -25.99 -6.91 12.57
N GLU A 281 -26.55 -5.75 12.23
CA GLU A 281 -25.95 -4.75 11.33
C GLU A 281 -25.79 -3.37 11.98
N VAL A 282 -25.92 -3.27 13.31
CA VAL A 282 -25.92 -1.98 14.00
C VAL A 282 -24.54 -1.70 14.59
N PRO A 283 -23.78 -0.70 14.09
CA PRO A 283 -22.39 -0.45 14.53
C PRO A 283 -22.24 -0.28 16.05
N MET A 284 -23.21 0.37 16.70
CA MET A 284 -23.18 0.54 18.15
C MET A 284 -23.22 -0.79 18.90
N VAL A 285 -23.98 -1.77 18.41
CA VAL A 285 -24.10 -3.08 19.06
C VAL A 285 -22.75 -3.78 19.02
N SER A 286 -22.12 -3.88 17.86
CA SER A 286 -20.80 -4.49 17.70
C SER A 286 -19.74 -3.79 18.57
N ALA A 287 -19.66 -2.46 18.51
CA ALA A 287 -18.70 -1.69 19.30
C ALA A 287 -18.91 -1.87 20.82
N THR A 288 -20.16 -1.90 21.27
CA THR A 288 -20.51 -2.12 22.69
C THR A 288 -20.13 -3.52 23.15
N LEU A 289 -20.44 -4.54 22.34
CA LEU A 289 -20.10 -5.93 22.66
C LEU A 289 -18.58 -6.13 22.69
N LEU A 290 -17.86 -5.57 21.71
CA LEU A 290 -16.40 -5.63 21.67
C LEU A 290 -15.79 -4.98 22.93
N ALA A 291 -16.24 -3.78 23.30
CA ALA A 291 -15.78 -3.09 24.51
C ALA A 291 -16.15 -3.81 25.82
N SER A 292 -17.14 -4.71 25.80
CA SER A 292 -17.54 -5.51 26.96
C SER A 292 -16.71 -6.78 27.15
N MET A 293 -15.93 -7.16 26.14
CA MET A 293 -15.10 -8.36 26.14
C MET A 293 -13.69 -8.02 26.60
N THR A 294 -13.14 -8.88 27.45
CA THR A 294 -11.70 -8.85 27.78
C THR A 294 -10.84 -9.14 26.56
N GLU A 295 -9.58 -8.70 26.58
CA GLU A 295 -8.62 -9.04 25.52
C GLU A 295 -8.48 -10.56 25.34
N LEU A 296 -8.58 -11.33 26.43
CA LEU A 296 -8.54 -12.79 26.41
C LEU A 296 -9.75 -13.39 25.67
N GLU A 297 -10.97 -12.90 25.93
CA GLU A 297 -12.17 -13.37 25.23
C GLU A 297 -12.12 -13.04 23.73
N GLN A 298 -11.61 -11.87 23.35
CA GLN A 298 -11.44 -11.48 21.94
C GLN A 298 -10.40 -12.36 21.26
N ALA A 299 -9.26 -12.59 21.92
CA ALA A 299 -8.19 -13.46 21.43
C ALA A 299 -8.65 -14.91 21.25
N GLU A 300 -9.57 -15.39 22.10
CA GLU A 300 -10.15 -16.73 22.00
C GLU A 300 -11.11 -16.87 20.81
N VAL A 301 -11.83 -15.81 20.44
CA VAL A 301 -12.65 -15.79 19.21
C VAL A 301 -11.74 -15.91 17.97
N HIS A 302 -10.65 -15.12 17.92
CA HIS A 302 -9.67 -15.23 16.83
C HIS A 302 -8.99 -16.61 16.79
N ARG A 303 -8.70 -17.21 17.95
CA ARG A 303 -8.12 -18.56 18.04
C ARG A 303 -9.02 -19.61 17.40
N ARG A 304 -10.31 -19.63 17.75
CA ARG A 304 -11.31 -20.55 17.17
C ARG A 304 -11.52 -20.29 15.68
N ALA A 305 -11.53 -19.03 15.25
CA ALA A 305 -11.60 -18.65 13.84
C ALA A 305 -10.40 -19.16 13.04
N ALA A 306 -9.18 -19.05 13.58
CA ALA A 306 -7.96 -19.55 12.95
C ALA A 306 -8.00 -21.09 12.80
N LEU A 307 -8.41 -21.81 13.84
CA LEU A 307 -8.57 -23.27 13.81
C LEU A 307 -9.58 -23.72 12.76
N PHE A 308 -10.73 -23.06 12.68
CA PHE A 308 -11.74 -23.36 11.67
C PHE A 308 -11.20 -23.15 10.25
N ARG A 309 -10.58 -21.99 9.99
CA ARG A 309 -10.01 -21.67 8.68
C ARG A 309 -8.89 -22.63 8.27
N HIS A 310 -8.06 -23.06 9.23
CA HIS A 310 -7.02 -24.06 8.96
C HIS A 310 -7.64 -25.41 8.56
N ARG A 311 -8.65 -25.89 9.30
CA ARG A 311 -9.36 -27.15 8.98
C ARG A 311 -10.06 -27.11 7.63
N ASP A 312 -10.61 -25.94 7.27
CA ASP A 312 -11.28 -25.71 5.99
C ASP A 312 -10.30 -25.45 4.83
N GLN A 313 -8.97 -25.52 5.08
CA GLN A 313 -7.92 -25.25 4.10
C GLN A 313 -8.06 -23.87 3.43
N ALA A 314 -8.51 -22.88 4.19
CA ALA A 314 -8.58 -21.50 3.75
C ALA A 314 -7.19 -20.98 3.34
N PRO A 315 -7.11 -19.91 2.52
CA PRO A 315 -5.84 -19.30 2.16
C PRO A 315 -4.97 -19.00 3.38
N ILE A 316 -3.67 -19.30 3.29
CA ILE A 316 -2.71 -19.14 4.40
C ILE A 316 -2.73 -17.73 5.01
N ALA A 317 -2.88 -16.70 4.18
CA ALA A 317 -2.96 -15.32 4.61
C ALA A 317 -4.17 -15.07 5.55
N ASP A 318 -5.32 -15.67 5.26
CA ASP A 318 -6.53 -15.52 6.08
C ASP A 318 -6.35 -16.20 7.45
N VAL A 319 -5.71 -17.37 7.47
CA VAL A 319 -5.41 -18.08 8.72
C VAL A 319 -4.40 -17.27 9.54
N ALA A 320 -3.33 -16.79 8.91
CA ALA A 320 -2.29 -15.98 9.55
C ALA A 320 -2.83 -14.65 10.12
N ASP A 321 -3.75 -14.00 9.42
CA ASP A 321 -4.38 -12.75 9.88
C ASP A 321 -5.24 -12.97 11.13
N GLN A 322 -5.94 -14.11 11.26
CA GLN A 322 -6.62 -14.47 12.51
C GLN A 322 -5.62 -14.75 13.64
N LEU A 323 -4.50 -15.39 13.34
CA LEU A 323 -3.47 -15.71 14.35
C LEU A 323 -2.82 -14.47 14.97
N LEU A 324 -2.74 -13.33 14.25
CA LEU A 324 -2.16 -12.09 14.77
C LEU A 324 -2.81 -11.60 16.07
N ALA A 325 -4.13 -11.74 16.16
CA ALA A 325 -4.93 -11.33 17.33
C ALA A 325 -5.35 -12.51 18.22
N ALA A 326 -5.00 -13.76 17.84
CA ALA A 326 -5.35 -14.95 18.60
C ALA A 326 -4.43 -15.17 19.82
N ALA A 327 -4.96 -15.80 20.86
CA ALA A 327 -4.16 -16.37 21.95
C ALA A 327 -3.22 -17.47 21.40
N THR A 328 -2.17 -17.81 22.16
CA THR A 328 -1.23 -18.88 21.77
C THR A 328 -1.97 -20.20 21.62
N ILE A 329 -1.64 -20.95 20.57
CA ILE A 329 -2.29 -22.23 20.25
C ILE A 329 -1.38 -23.41 20.63
N GLY A 330 -0.07 -23.28 20.41
CA GLY A 330 0.90 -24.34 20.72
C GLY A 330 0.82 -25.59 19.82
N GLU A 331 0.31 -25.45 18.59
CA GLU A 331 0.26 -26.53 17.60
C GLU A 331 1.26 -26.28 16.46
N ASP A 332 1.91 -27.34 15.95
CA ASP A 332 2.99 -27.25 14.96
C ASP A 332 2.60 -26.56 13.65
N TRP A 333 1.34 -26.71 13.22
CA TRP A 333 0.85 -26.11 11.98
C TRP A 333 0.87 -24.57 12.02
N VAL A 334 0.80 -23.97 13.22
CA VAL A 334 0.85 -22.51 13.41
C VAL A 334 2.20 -21.96 12.95
N CYS A 335 3.27 -22.70 13.25
CA CYS A 335 4.62 -22.36 12.80
C CYS A 335 4.71 -22.37 11.27
N ASP A 336 4.21 -23.44 10.62
CA ASP A 336 4.22 -23.53 9.15
C ASP A 336 3.40 -22.39 8.51
N VAL A 337 2.19 -22.13 9.02
CA VAL A 337 1.30 -21.08 8.51
C VAL A 337 1.94 -19.70 8.63
N LEU A 338 2.45 -19.32 9.81
CA LEU A 338 3.02 -17.98 10.02
C LEU A 338 4.32 -17.78 9.23
N ARG A 339 5.21 -18.79 9.17
CA ARG A 339 6.44 -18.69 8.36
C ARG A 339 6.13 -18.61 6.87
N ARG A 340 5.20 -19.42 6.36
CA ARG A 340 4.79 -19.37 4.94
C ARG A 340 4.06 -18.07 4.60
N ALA A 341 3.21 -17.57 5.50
CA ALA A 341 2.57 -16.27 5.34
C ALA A 341 3.62 -15.15 5.28
N ALA A 342 4.60 -15.17 6.19
CA ALA A 342 5.70 -14.20 6.22
C ALA A 342 6.51 -14.19 4.92
N ARG A 343 6.86 -15.35 4.36
CA ARG A 343 7.62 -15.44 3.08
C ARG A 343 6.96 -14.76 1.89
N HIS A 344 5.62 -14.69 1.87
CA HIS A 344 4.86 -14.10 0.77
C HIS A 344 4.30 -12.70 1.11
N ALA A 345 4.49 -12.23 2.34
CA ALA A 345 3.98 -10.96 2.82
C ALA A 345 4.92 -9.80 2.46
N THR A 346 4.41 -8.58 2.60
CA THR A 346 5.28 -7.37 2.64
C THR A 346 6.16 -7.43 3.89
N PRO A 347 7.34 -6.77 3.91
CA PRO A 347 8.23 -6.79 5.07
C PRO A 347 7.52 -6.44 6.39
N ASP A 348 6.70 -5.39 6.41
CA ASP A 348 5.92 -4.99 7.59
C ASP A 348 4.97 -6.07 8.10
N LYS A 349 4.29 -6.78 7.18
CA LYS A 349 3.34 -7.83 7.55
C LYS A 349 4.08 -9.12 7.92
N ALA A 350 5.21 -9.43 7.29
CA ALA A 350 6.10 -10.52 7.67
C ALA A 350 6.63 -10.33 9.10
N ILE A 351 7.07 -9.11 9.45
CA ILE A 351 7.50 -8.74 10.80
C ILE A 351 6.38 -8.99 11.81
N LYS A 352 5.13 -8.64 11.50
CA LYS A 352 3.98 -8.92 12.38
C LYS A 352 3.75 -10.43 12.59
N TYR A 353 3.79 -11.22 11.52
CA TYR A 353 3.63 -12.68 11.62
C TYR A 353 4.75 -13.34 12.41
N LEU A 354 6.01 -12.98 12.16
CA LEU A 354 7.17 -13.56 12.83
C LEU A 354 7.23 -13.15 14.31
N ASN A 355 6.91 -11.90 14.64
CA ASN A 355 6.76 -11.48 16.04
C ASN A 355 5.63 -12.23 16.76
N ARG A 356 4.51 -12.50 16.07
CA ARG A 356 3.43 -13.31 16.62
C ARG A 356 3.89 -14.76 16.84
N LEU A 357 4.66 -15.33 15.91
CA LEU A 357 5.20 -16.68 16.02
C LEU A 357 6.17 -16.82 17.21
N LEU A 358 7.00 -15.81 17.47
CA LEU A 358 7.92 -15.81 18.62
C LEU A 358 7.23 -15.84 20.00
N ARG A 359 5.91 -15.60 20.04
CA ARG A 359 5.08 -15.76 21.25
C ARG A 359 4.54 -17.18 21.43
N GLU A 360 4.55 -18.02 20.40
CA GLU A 360 4.20 -19.44 20.53
C GLU A 360 5.31 -20.20 21.26
N PRO A 361 4.99 -21.32 21.93
CA PRO A 361 6.01 -22.24 22.42
C PRO A 361 6.72 -22.88 21.22
N LEU A 362 7.98 -22.49 21.01
CA LEU A 362 8.84 -23.02 19.93
C LEU A 362 9.98 -23.84 20.53
N ALA A 363 10.41 -24.88 19.80
CA ALA A 363 11.68 -25.54 20.06
C ALA A 363 12.85 -24.54 19.89
N GLU A 364 13.94 -24.74 20.63
CA GLU A 364 15.08 -23.79 20.67
C GLU A 364 15.69 -23.56 19.27
N ASP A 365 15.81 -24.63 18.48
CA ASP A 365 16.32 -24.57 17.10
C ASP A 365 15.41 -23.76 16.16
N VAL A 366 14.09 -23.96 16.27
CA VAL A 366 13.10 -23.20 15.47
C VAL A 366 13.08 -21.74 15.88
N ARG A 367 13.22 -21.42 17.18
CA ARG A 367 13.27 -20.04 17.66
C ARG A 367 14.45 -19.29 17.04
N GLY A 368 15.64 -19.89 16.99
CA GLY A 368 16.81 -19.33 16.32
C GLY A 368 16.54 -19.01 14.84
N GLN A 369 15.93 -19.95 14.11
CA GLN A 369 15.57 -19.74 12.69
C GLN A 369 14.58 -18.59 12.48
N VAL A 370 13.55 -18.48 13.32
CA VAL A 370 12.53 -17.43 13.22
C VAL A 370 13.12 -16.05 13.50
N LEU A 371 14.08 -15.94 14.43
CA LEU A 371 14.81 -14.69 14.67
C LEU A 371 15.65 -14.26 13.47
N VAL A 372 16.25 -15.20 12.73
CA VAL A 372 16.95 -14.91 11.47
C VAL A 372 15.98 -14.43 10.40
N GLU A 373 14.84 -15.11 10.22
CA GLU A 373 13.78 -14.69 9.28
C GLU A 373 13.23 -13.29 9.65
N LEU A 374 13.12 -13.00 10.95
CA LEU A 374 12.68 -11.68 11.45
C LEU A 374 13.74 -10.61 11.15
N GLY A 375 15.02 -10.91 11.40
CA GLY A 375 16.12 -10.01 11.07
C GLY A 375 16.21 -9.71 9.59
N GLU A 376 15.97 -10.70 8.72
CA GLU A 376 15.88 -10.53 7.27
C GLU A 376 14.75 -9.55 6.89
N ALA A 377 13.53 -9.77 7.39
CA ALA A 377 12.39 -8.89 7.11
C ALA A 377 12.61 -7.47 7.65
N GLN A 378 13.19 -7.34 8.85
CA GLN A 378 13.52 -6.04 9.46
C GLN A 378 14.63 -5.31 8.70
N SER A 379 15.58 -6.00 8.06
CA SER A 379 16.67 -5.36 7.31
C SER A 379 16.16 -4.45 6.18
N HIS A 380 14.95 -4.70 5.68
CA HIS A 380 14.29 -3.88 4.66
C HIS A 380 13.53 -2.66 5.21
N VAL A 381 13.33 -2.56 6.53
CA VAL A 381 12.47 -1.53 7.17
C VAL A 381 13.20 -0.78 8.27
N ASP A 382 13.85 -1.49 9.19
CA ASP A 382 14.58 -0.97 10.33
C ASP A 382 15.85 -1.80 10.58
N PRO A 383 17.02 -1.35 10.05
CA PRO A 383 18.30 -2.01 10.28
C PRO A 383 18.71 -2.12 11.75
N THR A 384 18.22 -1.22 12.62
CA THR A 384 18.54 -1.27 14.05
C THR A 384 17.81 -2.41 14.73
N ALA A 385 16.51 -2.58 14.41
CA ALA A 385 15.72 -3.71 14.86
C ALA A 385 16.30 -5.03 14.33
N ALA A 386 16.68 -5.08 13.04
CA ALA A 386 17.32 -6.23 12.43
C ALA A 386 18.55 -6.68 13.22
N ARG A 387 19.42 -5.74 13.60
CA ARG A 387 20.61 -6.04 14.42
C ARG A 387 20.25 -6.63 15.78
N ALA A 388 19.22 -6.12 16.44
CA ALA A 388 18.77 -6.64 17.73
C ALA A 388 18.31 -8.10 17.60
N SER A 389 17.46 -8.40 16.62
CA SER A 389 16.96 -9.76 16.37
C SER A 389 18.07 -10.72 15.92
N LEU A 390 19.04 -10.27 15.10
CA LEU A 390 20.20 -11.09 14.72
C LEU A 390 21.16 -11.34 15.89
N THR A 391 21.30 -10.38 16.81
CA THR A 391 22.09 -10.56 18.04
C THR A 391 21.43 -11.56 18.97
N GLU A 392 20.10 -11.51 19.11
CA GLU A 392 19.35 -12.53 19.85
C GLU A 392 19.50 -13.91 19.18
N ALA A 393 19.39 -13.97 17.85
CA ALA A 393 19.56 -15.21 17.08
C ALA A 393 20.94 -15.85 17.33
N ALA A 394 22.02 -15.06 17.34
CA ALA A 394 23.37 -15.57 17.57
C ALA A 394 23.58 -16.25 18.93
N GLY A 395 22.72 -15.97 19.92
CA GLY A 395 22.71 -16.64 21.23
C GLY A 395 21.86 -17.92 21.28
N GLN A 396 21.18 -18.30 20.20
CA GLN A 396 20.30 -19.46 20.12
C GLN A 396 20.94 -20.60 19.33
N HIS A 397 20.50 -21.83 19.61
CA HIS A 397 20.79 -22.97 18.74
C HIS A 397 19.99 -22.84 17.43
N MET A 398 20.58 -23.22 16.29
CA MET A 398 19.90 -23.22 14.98
C MET A 398 20.59 -24.19 14.01
N ASP A 399 19.97 -24.47 12.87
CA ASP A 399 20.59 -25.28 11.82
C ASP A 399 21.64 -24.50 11.01
N ALA A 400 22.50 -25.23 10.29
CA ALA A 400 23.58 -24.62 9.53
C ALA A 400 23.08 -23.68 8.41
N SER A 401 21.89 -23.93 7.84
CA SER A 401 21.32 -23.08 6.78
C SER A 401 20.88 -21.72 7.35
N ALA A 402 20.26 -21.70 8.54
CA ALA A 402 19.91 -20.49 9.25
C ALA A 402 21.15 -19.73 9.74
N GLU A 403 22.18 -20.43 10.23
CA GLU A 403 23.47 -19.83 10.57
C GLU A 403 24.09 -19.15 9.34
N GLY A 404 24.03 -19.79 8.16
CA GLY A 404 24.46 -19.22 6.89
C GLY A 404 23.71 -17.94 6.51
N ARG A 405 22.37 -17.94 6.59
CA ARG A 405 21.55 -16.74 6.34
C ARG A 405 21.85 -15.61 7.32
N MET A 406 22.03 -15.93 8.60
CA MET A 406 22.44 -14.97 9.61
C MET A 406 23.80 -14.36 9.28
N ALA A 407 24.78 -15.19 8.91
CA ALA A 407 26.12 -14.73 8.53
C ALA A 407 26.08 -13.79 7.31
N LEU A 408 25.21 -14.06 6.33
CA LEU A 408 24.98 -13.16 5.19
C LEU A 408 24.48 -11.78 5.62
N LEU A 409 23.46 -11.74 6.49
CA LEU A 409 22.90 -10.49 7.01
C LEU A 409 23.89 -9.72 7.89
N LEU A 410 24.69 -10.42 8.69
CA LEU A 410 25.76 -9.81 9.50
C LEU A 410 26.89 -9.26 8.62
N ALA A 411 27.32 -10.03 7.61
CA ALA A 411 28.33 -9.59 6.66
C ALA A 411 27.89 -8.33 5.90
N TYR A 412 26.59 -8.22 5.58
CA TYR A 412 26.04 -6.99 5.02
C TYR A 412 26.18 -5.79 5.95
N GLU A 413 25.79 -5.96 7.21
CA GLU A 413 25.84 -4.92 8.22
C GLU A 413 27.28 -4.42 8.41
N LEU A 414 28.22 -5.36 8.50
CA LEU A 414 29.65 -5.10 8.56
C LEU A 414 30.17 -4.38 7.30
N ALA A 415 29.72 -4.79 6.11
CA ALA A 415 30.06 -4.12 4.85
C ALA A 415 29.52 -2.69 4.80
N GLY A 416 28.31 -2.44 5.32
CA GLY A 416 27.74 -1.09 5.48
C GLY A 416 28.57 -0.20 6.41
N ARG A 417 29.25 -0.78 7.40
CA ARG A 417 30.24 -0.11 8.26
C ARG A 417 31.67 -0.15 7.70
N ARG A 418 31.85 -0.74 6.53
CA ARG A 418 33.11 -0.82 5.78
C ARG A 418 34.17 -1.69 6.44
N LEU A 419 33.72 -2.69 7.20
CA LEU A 419 34.56 -3.71 7.81
C LEU A 419 34.62 -4.94 6.89
N TYR A 420 35.12 -4.76 5.66
CA TYR A 420 35.15 -5.80 4.63
C TYR A 420 35.90 -7.09 5.06
N PRO A 421 37.08 -7.02 5.72
CA PRO A 421 37.76 -8.22 6.19
C PRO A 421 36.92 -9.02 7.19
N ASP A 422 36.27 -8.33 8.14
CA ASP A 422 35.41 -8.96 9.14
C ASP A 422 34.15 -9.58 8.51
N ALA A 423 33.57 -8.90 7.51
CA ALA A 423 32.45 -9.40 6.74
C ALA A 423 32.80 -10.69 5.97
N VAL A 424 33.93 -10.70 5.26
CA VAL A 424 34.44 -11.88 4.55
C VAL A 424 34.74 -13.02 5.53
N ALA A 425 35.41 -12.73 6.65
CA ALA A 425 35.70 -13.73 7.68
C ALA A 425 34.42 -14.34 8.29
N THR A 426 33.37 -13.53 8.48
CA THR A 426 32.06 -13.99 8.96
C THR A 426 31.44 -15.01 8.00
N LEU A 427 31.52 -14.76 6.69
CA LEU A 427 31.03 -15.69 5.67
C LEU A 427 31.89 -16.96 5.60
N ASP A 428 33.21 -16.82 5.56
CA ASP A 428 34.14 -17.95 5.47
C ASP A 428 34.03 -18.91 6.66
N GLY A 429 33.70 -18.40 7.86
CA GLY A 429 33.51 -19.21 9.07
C GLY A 429 32.32 -20.17 9.03
N VAL A 430 31.38 -19.98 8.11
CA VAL A 430 30.17 -20.83 8.00
C VAL A 430 30.12 -21.64 6.70
N ILE A 431 30.77 -21.20 5.61
CA ILE A 431 30.65 -21.80 4.26
C ILE A 431 30.81 -23.33 4.27
N THR A 432 31.86 -23.86 4.92
CA THR A 432 32.12 -25.31 4.94
C THR A 432 30.99 -26.08 5.64
N ARG A 433 30.46 -25.57 6.75
CA ARG A 433 29.36 -26.22 7.49
C ARG A 433 28.03 -26.09 6.75
N VAL A 434 27.77 -24.95 6.12
CA VAL A 434 26.58 -24.72 5.30
C VAL A 434 26.61 -25.66 4.09
N SER A 435 27.78 -25.87 3.47
CA SER A 435 27.91 -26.65 2.23
C SER A 435 27.48 -28.11 2.33
N THR A 436 27.44 -28.68 3.54
CA THR A 436 27.00 -30.06 3.76
C THR A 436 25.48 -30.20 3.86
N VAL A 437 24.79 -29.11 4.20
CA VAL A 437 23.32 -29.08 4.41
C VAL A 437 22.62 -28.35 3.26
N ASP A 438 23.18 -27.22 2.82
CA ASP A 438 22.63 -26.33 1.81
C ASP A 438 23.76 -25.85 0.87
N PRO A 439 24.16 -26.69 -0.12
CA PRO A 439 25.21 -26.34 -1.06
C PRO A 439 24.93 -25.07 -1.88
N ASP A 440 23.64 -24.75 -2.14
CA ASP A 440 23.26 -23.58 -2.92
C ASP A 440 23.51 -22.28 -2.14
N LEU A 441 23.09 -22.25 -0.86
CA LEU A 441 23.40 -21.14 0.03
C LEU A 441 24.91 -20.99 0.24
N ALA A 442 25.65 -22.09 0.43
CA ALA A 442 27.10 -22.02 0.59
C ALA A 442 27.80 -21.36 -0.61
N GLN A 443 27.37 -21.67 -1.84
CA GLN A 443 27.87 -20.98 -3.04
C GLN A 443 27.50 -19.49 -3.05
N ARG A 444 26.29 -19.13 -2.60
CA ARG A 444 25.88 -17.71 -2.47
C ARG A 444 26.75 -16.94 -1.47
N LEU A 445 27.04 -17.53 -0.31
CA LEU A 445 27.93 -16.94 0.68
C LEU A 445 29.33 -16.73 0.11
N ASP A 446 29.87 -17.72 -0.63
CA ASP A 446 31.18 -17.61 -1.26
C ASP A 446 31.22 -16.52 -2.35
N MET A 447 30.18 -16.44 -3.19
CA MET A 447 30.07 -15.37 -4.19
C MET A 447 29.86 -13.99 -3.58
N TYR A 448 29.13 -13.88 -2.46
CA TYR A 448 29.01 -12.60 -1.77
C TYR A 448 30.34 -12.18 -1.14
N ALA A 449 31.09 -13.13 -0.57
CA ALA A 449 32.45 -12.88 -0.11
C ALA A 449 33.40 -12.47 -1.26
N LEU A 450 33.21 -13.02 -2.47
CA LEU A 450 33.90 -12.56 -3.69
C LEU A 450 33.51 -11.11 -4.02
N ALA A 451 32.21 -10.77 -3.99
CA ALA A 451 31.74 -9.42 -4.27
C ALA A 451 32.39 -8.40 -3.33
N LEU A 452 32.41 -8.66 -2.02
CA LEU A 452 33.09 -7.83 -1.02
C LEU A 452 34.60 -7.71 -1.30
N GLY A 453 35.25 -8.80 -1.70
CA GLY A 453 36.67 -8.78 -2.09
C GLY A 453 36.94 -7.90 -3.31
N LEU A 454 36.06 -7.92 -4.30
CA LEU A 454 36.15 -7.06 -5.50
C LEU A 454 35.94 -5.57 -5.19
N GLU A 455 35.24 -5.23 -4.10
CA GLU A 455 35.14 -3.84 -3.63
C GLU A 455 36.46 -3.33 -3.01
N ASP A 456 37.28 -4.24 -2.45
CA ASP A 456 38.58 -3.89 -1.89
C ASP A 456 39.68 -3.87 -2.96
N SER A 457 39.88 -4.98 -3.69
CA SER A 457 40.90 -5.10 -4.74
C SER A 457 40.57 -6.17 -5.78
N HIS A 458 40.74 -5.86 -7.07
CA HIS A 458 40.43 -6.80 -8.17
C HIS A 458 41.52 -7.86 -8.42
N PHE A 459 42.70 -7.72 -7.81
CA PHE A 459 43.87 -8.59 -8.02
C PHE A 459 44.44 -9.16 -6.72
N SER A 460 43.71 -9.12 -5.61
CA SER A 460 44.19 -9.78 -4.39
C SER A 460 44.32 -11.29 -4.63
N PRO A 461 45.37 -11.95 -4.09
CA PRO A 461 45.52 -13.40 -4.20
C PRO A 461 44.27 -14.17 -3.73
N GLU A 462 43.61 -13.66 -2.69
CA GLU A 462 42.38 -14.23 -2.13
C GLU A 462 41.23 -14.21 -3.13
N VAL A 463 41.06 -13.11 -3.89
CA VAL A 463 40.05 -13.01 -4.95
C VAL A 463 40.34 -14.01 -6.07
N GLU A 464 41.58 -14.14 -6.51
CA GLU A 464 41.94 -15.09 -7.57
C GLU A 464 41.74 -16.55 -7.15
N VAL A 465 42.14 -16.90 -5.92
CA VAL A 465 41.91 -18.25 -5.36
C VAL A 465 40.42 -18.55 -5.30
N ARG A 466 39.60 -17.59 -4.86
CA ARG A 466 38.15 -17.76 -4.77
C ARG A 466 37.50 -17.88 -6.15
N ILE A 467 37.90 -17.07 -7.13
CA ILE A 467 37.44 -17.19 -8.53
C ILE A 467 37.80 -18.55 -9.11
N ALA A 468 39.05 -19.01 -8.94
CA ALA A 468 39.50 -20.30 -9.42
C ALA A 468 38.72 -21.45 -8.79
N ARG A 469 38.43 -21.37 -7.48
CA ARG A 469 37.59 -22.34 -6.77
C ARG A 469 36.17 -22.38 -7.32
N LEU A 470 35.53 -21.22 -7.49
CA LEU A 470 34.16 -21.12 -7.98
C LEU A 470 34.04 -21.61 -9.44
N LEU A 471 35.00 -21.28 -10.30
CA LEU A 471 35.04 -21.75 -11.69
C LEU A 471 35.40 -23.24 -11.82
N GLY A 472 36.18 -23.78 -10.89
CA GLY A 472 36.50 -25.22 -10.85
C GLY A 472 35.37 -26.10 -10.31
N GLY A 473 34.41 -25.51 -9.60
CA GLY A 473 33.23 -26.18 -9.06
C GLY A 473 32.04 -26.20 -10.03
N ARG A 474 31.10 -27.13 -9.79
CA ARG A 474 29.79 -27.13 -10.48
C ARG A 474 28.83 -26.19 -9.76
N MET A 475 28.22 -25.24 -10.47
CA MET A 475 27.15 -24.40 -9.93
C MET A 475 25.92 -25.24 -9.59
N THR A 476 25.34 -25.02 -8.41
CA THR A 476 24.18 -25.76 -7.89
C THR A 476 22.87 -25.32 -8.49
N SER A 477 22.79 -24.07 -8.94
CA SER A 477 21.60 -23.49 -9.56
C SER A 477 21.95 -22.52 -10.68
N VAL A 478 20.99 -22.33 -11.59
CA VAL A 478 21.08 -21.34 -12.68
C VAL A 478 21.21 -19.92 -12.12
N GLN A 479 20.60 -19.63 -10.96
CA GLN A 479 20.71 -18.33 -10.32
C GLN A 479 22.15 -18.06 -9.83
N ASN A 480 22.78 -19.07 -9.22
CA ASN A 480 24.18 -18.96 -8.80
C ASN A 480 25.13 -18.78 -9.99
N GLU A 481 24.89 -19.51 -11.07
CA GLU A 481 25.65 -19.33 -12.31
C GLU A 481 25.54 -17.90 -12.87
N ARG A 482 24.33 -17.32 -12.87
CA ARG A 482 24.11 -15.93 -13.31
C ARG A 482 24.78 -14.93 -12.39
N PHE A 483 24.72 -15.15 -11.08
CA PHE A 483 25.36 -14.27 -10.12
C PHE A 483 26.89 -14.28 -10.26
N LEU A 484 27.50 -15.47 -10.37
CA LEU A 484 28.94 -15.58 -10.63
C LEU A 484 29.32 -14.85 -11.92
N ASN A 485 28.59 -15.07 -13.02
CA ASN A 485 28.85 -14.39 -14.28
C ASN A 485 28.67 -12.86 -14.18
N THR A 486 27.76 -12.38 -13.34
CA THR A 486 27.60 -10.93 -13.05
C THR A 486 28.85 -10.36 -12.39
N LEU A 487 29.39 -11.03 -11.37
CA LEU A 487 30.61 -10.60 -10.67
C LEU A 487 31.84 -10.64 -11.59
N LEU A 488 31.97 -11.67 -12.41
CA LEU A 488 33.06 -11.79 -13.38
C LEU A 488 32.95 -10.74 -14.49
N ALA A 489 31.74 -10.43 -14.96
CA ALA A 489 31.51 -9.36 -15.92
C ALA A 489 31.87 -7.99 -15.33
N TYR A 490 31.45 -7.71 -14.09
CA TYR A 490 31.84 -6.50 -13.38
C TYR A 490 33.36 -6.37 -13.27
N ARG A 491 34.04 -7.43 -12.79
CA ARG A 491 35.50 -7.47 -12.69
C ARG A 491 36.16 -7.21 -14.05
N GLY A 492 35.70 -7.88 -15.11
CA GLY A 492 36.20 -7.69 -16.47
C GLY A 492 36.04 -6.26 -16.96
N GLY A 493 34.89 -5.64 -16.69
CA GLY A 493 34.60 -4.24 -16.99
C GLY A 493 35.49 -3.25 -16.23
N MET A 494 35.88 -3.54 -14.99
CA MET A 494 36.76 -2.66 -14.20
C MET A 494 38.23 -2.80 -14.60
N ILE A 495 38.70 -4.01 -14.89
CA ILE A 495 40.08 -4.28 -15.30
C ILE A 495 40.33 -3.80 -16.73
N GLY A 496 39.43 -4.12 -17.67
CA GLY A 496 39.52 -3.72 -19.07
C GLY A 496 40.37 -4.62 -19.97
N ALA A 497 40.68 -5.85 -19.54
CA ALA A 497 41.59 -6.74 -20.29
C ALA A 497 40.94 -7.44 -21.50
N ASN A 498 39.65 -7.81 -21.43
CA ASN A 498 38.99 -8.55 -22.50
C ASN A 498 37.48 -8.24 -22.61
N ALA A 499 37.12 -7.39 -23.57
CA ALA A 499 35.73 -6.99 -23.79
C ALA A 499 34.84 -8.11 -24.33
N ARG A 500 35.42 -9.08 -25.06
CA ARG A 500 34.66 -10.21 -25.62
C ARG A 500 34.28 -11.21 -24.54
N GLU A 501 35.22 -11.55 -23.66
CA GLU A 501 34.92 -12.40 -22.50
C GLU A 501 33.90 -11.72 -21.59
N THR A 502 34.08 -10.43 -21.31
CA THR A 502 33.13 -9.67 -20.50
C THR A 502 31.72 -9.68 -21.11
N GLN A 503 31.59 -9.53 -22.44
CA GLN A 503 30.30 -9.67 -23.13
C GLN A 503 29.68 -11.06 -22.96
N GLN A 504 30.49 -12.13 -23.05
CA GLN A 504 30.01 -13.50 -22.85
C GLN A 504 29.49 -13.71 -21.43
N ARG A 505 30.19 -13.16 -20.42
CA ARG A 505 29.76 -13.19 -19.02
C ARG A 505 28.44 -12.44 -18.82
N VAL A 506 28.28 -11.25 -19.39
CA VAL A 506 26.99 -10.53 -19.37
C VAL A 506 25.88 -11.34 -20.04
N GLY A 507 26.16 -11.96 -21.19
CA GLY A 507 25.21 -12.84 -21.88
C GLY A 507 24.75 -14.02 -21.01
N ALA A 508 25.67 -14.63 -20.25
CA ALA A 508 25.36 -15.71 -19.32
C ALA A 508 24.64 -15.24 -18.03
N ALA A 509 24.81 -13.98 -17.65
CA ALA A 509 24.11 -13.38 -16.51
C ALA A 509 22.63 -13.03 -16.84
N LEU A 510 22.28 -12.84 -18.12
CA LEU A 510 20.95 -12.43 -18.56
C LEU A 510 20.02 -13.62 -18.90
N PRO A 511 18.69 -13.46 -18.78
CA PRO A 511 17.99 -12.32 -18.17
C PRO A 511 18.23 -12.26 -16.65
N PHE A 512 18.41 -11.06 -16.12
CA PHE A 512 18.61 -10.87 -14.68
C PHE A 512 17.34 -11.25 -13.91
N ARG A 513 17.51 -11.90 -12.76
CA ARG A 513 16.40 -12.33 -11.91
C ARG A 513 16.55 -11.62 -10.57
N PHE A 514 15.75 -10.57 -10.42
CA PHE A 514 15.66 -9.79 -9.19
C PHE A 514 14.58 -10.38 -8.29
N GLY A 515 14.85 -10.43 -6.98
CA GLY A 515 13.97 -11.03 -5.99
C GLY A 515 14.14 -10.43 -4.60
N ARG A 516 13.58 -11.11 -3.58
CA ARG A 516 13.75 -10.72 -2.17
C ARG A 516 15.13 -11.06 -1.62
N ASP A 517 15.84 -12.01 -2.23
CA ASP A 517 17.21 -12.37 -1.83
C ASP A 517 18.11 -11.13 -1.93
N LEU A 518 18.77 -10.82 -0.82
CA LEU A 518 19.58 -9.64 -0.65
C LEU A 518 20.79 -9.60 -1.61
N VAL A 519 21.33 -10.78 -1.96
CA VAL A 519 22.42 -10.93 -2.94
C VAL A 519 21.95 -10.58 -4.35
N ASP A 520 20.75 -10.99 -4.72
CA ASP A 520 20.14 -10.63 -6.01
C ASP A 520 19.96 -9.10 -6.11
N GLN A 521 19.62 -8.44 -5.00
CA GLN A 521 19.42 -6.98 -5.00
C GLN A 521 20.71 -6.20 -5.23
N TRP A 522 21.84 -6.63 -4.64
CA TRP A 522 23.13 -5.92 -4.79
C TRP A 522 23.88 -6.24 -6.07
N SER A 523 23.75 -7.48 -6.55
CA SER A 523 24.41 -7.89 -7.79
C SER A 523 23.92 -7.10 -9.00
N PHE A 524 22.73 -6.52 -8.94
CA PHE A 524 22.18 -5.71 -10.02
C PHE A 524 23.05 -4.50 -10.39
N ALA A 525 23.60 -3.78 -9.40
CA ALA A 525 24.46 -2.63 -9.67
C ALA A 525 25.75 -3.04 -10.42
N HIS A 526 26.31 -4.21 -10.06
CA HIS A 526 27.48 -4.79 -10.72
C HIS A 526 27.20 -5.13 -12.19
N LEU A 527 26.01 -5.70 -12.47
CA LEU A 527 25.56 -5.95 -13.85
C LEU A 527 25.46 -4.65 -14.65
N VAL A 528 24.86 -3.61 -14.08
CA VAL A 528 24.72 -2.31 -14.77
C VAL A 528 26.09 -1.69 -15.06
N VAL A 529 27.05 -1.75 -14.12
CA VAL A 529 28.42 -1.28 -14.37
C VAL A 529 29.08 -2.06 -15.51
N ALA A 530 28.91 -3.38 -15.57
CA ALA A 530 29.44 -4.20 -16.66
C ALA A 530 28.82 -3.83 -18.02
N LEU A 531 27.50 -3.66 -18.09
CA LEU A 531 26.79 -3.23 -19.30
C LEU A 531 27.24 -1.83 -19.75
N VAL A 532 27.40 -0.89 -18.82
CA VAL A 532 27.94 0.45 -19.11
C VAL A 532 29.38 0.38 -19.62
N ALA A 533 30.22 -0.50 -19.07
CA ALA A 533 31.57 -0.68 -19.57
C ALA A 533 31.62 -1.26 -21.00
N LEU A 534 30.59 -2.00 -21.43
CA LEU A 534 30.49 -2.61 -22.76
C LEU A 534 29.82 -1.72 -23.83
N ASP A 535 29.41 -0.49 -23.46
CA ASP A 535 28.60 0.42 -24.27
C ASP A 535 27.13 -0.02 -24.49
N ASP A 536 26.66 -1.02 -23.74
CA ASP A 536 25.31 -1.61 -23.85
C ASP A 536 24.26 -0.81 -23.04
N TYR A 537 24.18 0.51 -23.26
CA TYR A 537 23.37 1.42 -22.43
C TYR A 537 21.86 1.16 -22.52
N GLU A 538 21.36 0.80 -23.70
CA GLU A 538 19.94 0.51 -23.90
C GLU A 538 19.53 -0.78 -23.17
N VAL A 539 20.40 -1.80 -23.18
CA VAL A 539 20.19 -3.04 -22.42
C VAL A 539 20.22 -2.74 -20.92
N ALA A 540 21.15 -1.92 -20.44
CA ALA A 540 21.19 -1.49 -19.04
C ALA A 540 19.90 -0.76 -18.64
N ALA A 541 19.38 0.14 -19.49
CA ALA A 541 18.14 0.85 -19.23
C ALA A 541 16.94 -0.10 -19.15
N ALA A 542 16.82 -1.05 -20.08
CA ALA A 542 15.76 -2.06 -20.06
C ALA A 542 15.82 -2.93 -18.80
N GLN A 543 17.02 -3.36 -18.37
CA GLN A 543 17.17 -4.12 -17.14
C GLN A 543 16.78 -3.31 -15.89
N CYS A 544 17.11 -2.01 -15.84
CA CYS A 544 16.66 -1.13 -14.76
C CYS A 544 15.13 -1.04 -14.71
N GLU A 545 14.45 -0.91 -15.84
CA GLU A 545 12.98 -0.85 -15.90
C GLU A 545 12.31 -2.15 -15.42
N ASP A 546 12.82 -3.29 -15.87
CA ASP A 546 12.33 -4.62 -15.46
C ASP A 546 12.49 -4.83 -13.94
N VAL A 547 13.65 -4.45 -13.40
CA VAL A 547 13.93 -4.55 -11.97
C VAL A 547 13.06 -3.57 -11.16
N LEU A 548 12.87 -2.33 -11.61
CA LEU A 548 11.98 -1.39 -10.93
C LEU A 548 10.53 -1.87 -10.88
N LYS A 549 10.04 -2.46 -11.98
CA LYS A 549 8.70 -3.05 -12.02
C LYS A 549 8.56 -4.17 -10.99
N THR A 550 9.58 -5.03 -10.89
CA THR A 550 9.61 -6.14 -9.94
C THR A 550 9.75 -5.67 -8.49
N ALA A 551 10.63 -4.71 -8.21
CA ALA A 551 10.79 -4.13 -6.88
C ALA A 551 9.49 -3.49 -6.38
N ARG A 552 8.77 -2.78 -7.26
CA ARG A 552 7.45 -2.20 -6.94
C ARG A 552 6.37 -3.26 -6.70
N SER A 553 6.35 -4.34 -7.48
CA SER A 553 5.36 -5.42 -7.28
C SER A 553 5.63 -6.22 -6.00
N LEU A 554 6.87 -6.25 -5.52
CA LEU A 554 7.26 -6.89 -4.26
C LEU A 554 7.22 -5.94 -3.04
N ASP A 555 6.86 -4.67 -3.25
CA ASP A 555 6.84 -3.60 -2.24
C ASP A 555 8.21 -3.36 -1.58
N LEU A 556 9.28 -3.41 -2.38
CA LEU A 556 10.66 -3.20 -1.96
C LEU A 556 11.08 -1.74 -2.21
N ALA A 557 10.59 -0.82 -1.38
CA ALA A 557 10.76 0.62 -1.55
C ALA A 557 12.24 1.05 -1.60
N LEU A 558 13.08 0.53 -0.70
CA LEU A 558 14.52 0.82 -0.67
C LEU A 558 15.20 0.40 -1.98
N SER A 559 14.99 -0.85 -2.42
CA SER A 559 15.63 -1.38 -3.62
C SER A 559 15.14 -0.66 -4.87
N ALA A 560 13.86 -0.28 -4.93
CA ALA A 560 13.34 0.56 -6.00
C ALA A 560 14.06 1.91 -6.06
N ALA A 561 14.23 2.59 -4.92
CA ALA A 561 14.93 3.87 -4.87
C ALA A 561 16.39 3.76 -5.33
N LEU A 562 17.11 2.72 -4.91
CA LEU A 562 18.50 2.47 -5.33
C LEU A 562 18.61 2.20 -6.84
N VAL A 563 17.71 1.39 -7.39
CA VAL A 563 17.70 1.09 -8.83
C VAL A 563 17.37 2.35 -9.65
N GLN A 564 16.50 3.24 -9.16
CA GLN A 564 16.24 4.54 -9.80
C GLN A 564 17.51 5.41 -9.86
N GLY A 565 18.32 5.40 -8.80
CA GLY A 565 19.60 6.11 -8.76
C GLY A 565 20.59 5.57 -9.81
N VAL A 566 20.67 4.24 -9.94
CA VAL A 566 21.47 3.58 -10.97
C VAL A 566 20.92 3.86 -12.38
N GLN A 567 19.61 3.85 -12.56
CA GLN A 567 18.98 4.17 -13.84
C GLN A 567 19.26 5.62 -14.25
N SER A 568 19.24 6.58 -13.32
CA SER A 568 19.64 7.97 -13.57
C SER A 568 21.05 8.05 -14.20
N HIS A 569 21.99 7.24 -13.71
CA HIS A 569 23.33 7.14 -14.31
C HIS A 569 23.28 6.68 -15.78
N VAL A 570 22.50 5.64 -16.08
CA VAL A 570 22.36 5.09 -17.44
C VAL A 570 21.67 6.08 -18.39
N LEU A 571 20.59 6.73 -17.95
CA LEU A 571 19.87 7.75 -18.73
C LEU A 571 20.77 8.94 -19.07
N ARG A 572 21.65 9.34 -18.14
CA ARG A 572 22.67 10.36 -18.41
C ARG A 572 23.60 9.95 -19.55
N ARG A 573 24.01 8.68 -19.60
CA ARG A 573 24.89 8.12 -20.65
C ARG A 573 24.18 8.07 -22.02
N LEU A 574 22.88 7.82 -22.05
CA LEU A 574 22.02 7.94 -23.24
C LEU A 574 21.78 9.39 -23.68
N GLY A 575 22.15 10.38 -22.85
CA GLY A 575 21.94 11.80 -23.10
C GLY A 575 20.56 12.32 -22.69
N GLN A 576 19.76 11.53 -21.95
CA GLN A 576 18.43 11.91 -21.47
C GLN A 576 18.50 12.67 -20.13
N LEU A 577 19.17 13.83 -20.10
CA LEU A 577 19.52 14.51 -18.84
C LEU A 577 18.31 14.95 -18.01
N ARG A 578 17.21 15.36 -18.64
CA ARG A 578 16.00 15.81 -17.91
C ARG A 578 15.35 14.67 -17.13
N GLU A 579 15.25 13.51 -17.77
CA GLU A 579 14.68 12.32 -17.14
C GLU A 579 15.63 11.78 -16.07
N ALA A 580 16.94 11.77 -16.36
CA ALA A 580 17.98 11.41 -15.39
C ALA A 580 17.92 12.30 -14.13
N GLU A 581 17.72 13.62 -14.27
CA GLU A 581 17.61 14.55 -13.12
C GLU A 581 16.36 14.25 -12.31
N SER A 582 15.20 14.13 -12.98
CA SER A 582 13.93 13.86 -12.30
C SER A 582 14.00 12.55 -11.52
N LEU A 583 14.57 11.51 -12.13
CA LEU A 583 14.66 10.19 -11.53
C LEU A 583 15.67 10.14 -10.39
N GLY A 584 16.84 10.76 -10.57
CA GLY A 584 17.88 10.81 -9.54
C GLY A 584 17.47 11.66 -8.34
N ALA A 585 16.76 12.77 -8.54
CA ALA A 585 16.22 13.58 -7.46
C ALA A 585 15.13 12.84 -6.67
N ALA A 586 14.19 12.19 -7.35
CA ALA A 586 13.14 11.40 -6.69
C ALA A 586 13.72 10.21 -5.91
N SER A 587 14.71 9.53 -6.48
CA SER A 587 15.47 8.47 -5.79
C SER A 587 16.08 8.98 -4.48
N LEU A 588 16.76 10.13 -4.53
CA LEU A 588 17.40 10.72 -3.35
C LEU A 588 16.37 11.13 -2.27
N GLU A 589 15.26 11.76 -2.66
CA GLU A 589 14.18 12.14 -1.76
C GLU A 589 13.55 10.92 -1.08
N GLN A 590 13.34 9.83 -1.84
CA GLN A 590 12.82 8.60 -1.28
C GLN A 590 13.81 7.96 -0.28
N LEU A 591 15.11 7.93 -0.61
CA LEU A 591 16.14 7.43 0.32
C LEU A 591 16.20 8.26 1.61
N ASP A 592 16.03 9.58 1.51
CA ASP A 592 15.95 10.47 2.69
C ASP A 592 14.72 10.17 3.54
N SER A 593 13.56 9.95 2.90
CA SER A 593 12.32 9.60 3.61
C SER A 593 12.42 8.26 4.36
N LEU A 594 13.25 7.34 3.87
CA LEU A 594 13.56 6.05 4.49
C LEU A 594 14.66 6.16 5.56
N GLY A 595 15.20 7.35 5.84
CA GLY A 595 16.27 7.54 6.82
C GLY A 595 17.63 6.96 6.40
N VAL A 596 17.82 6.65 5.12
CA VAL A 596 19.07 6.12 4.58
C VAL A 596 20.08 7.25 4.48
N THR A 597 20.96 7.35 5.47
CA THR A 597 21.91 8.48 5.58
C THR A 597 23.35 8.12 5.28
N ARG A 598 23.72 6.82 5.31
CA ARG A 598 25.12 6.37 5.23
C ARG A 598 25.36 5.12 4.36
N ASP A 599 24.35 4.66 3.62
CA ASP A 599 24.50 3.48 2.76
C ASP A 599 25.47 3.76 1.60
N THR A 600 26.29 2.78 1.30
CA THR A 600 27.26 2.80 0.20
C THR A 600 26.61 3.07 -1.17
N SER A 601 25.37 2.59 -1.37
CA SER A 601 24.57 2.74 -2.58
C SER A 601 23.99 4.16 -2.75
N LEU A 602 23.83 4.91 -1.64
CA LEU A 602 23.49 6.34 -1.68
C LEU A 602 24.59 7.16 -2.36
N VAL A 603 25.86 6.80 -2.13
CA VAL A 603 27.03 7.51 -2.68
C VAL A 603 27.04 7.46 -4.21
N VAL A 604 26.69 6.31 -4.80
CA VAL A 604 26.59 6.13 -6.25
C VAL A 604 25.46 6.99 -6.83
N THR A 605 24.30 7.03 -6.16
CA THR A 605 23.16 7.86 -6.55
C THR A 605 23.51 9.35 -6.52
N ILE A 606 24.20 9.80 -5.47
CA ILE A 606 24.68 11.18 -5.37
C ILE A 606 25.66 11.50 -6.51
N ALA A 607 26.62 10.62 -6.79
CA ALA A 607 27.57 10.84 -7.88
C ALA A 607 26.85 10.93 -9.25
N ALA A 608 25.85 10.09 -9.50
CA ALA A 608 25.03 10.16 -10.71
C ALA A 608 24.28 11.49 -10.82
N LEU A 609 23.63 11.95 -9.76
CA LEU A 609 22.88 13.21 -9.74
C LEU A 609 23.80 14.42 -9.89
N VAL A 610 24.98 14.42 -9.25
CA VAL A 610 26.02 15.45 -9.47
C VAL A 610 26.42 15.49 -10.94
N ALA A 611 26.66 14.33 -11.56
CA ALA A 611 27.02 14.25 -12.98
C ALA A 611 25.93 14.86 -13.88
N VAL A 612 24.66 14.53 -13.63
CA VAL A 612 23.52 15.07 -14.39
C VAL A 612 23.41 16.57 -14.22
N ARG A 613 23.53 17.09 -12.99
CA ARG A 613 23.44 18.52 -12.71
C ARG A 613 24.59 19.30 -13.34
N VAL A 614 25.81 18.77 -13.33
CA VAL A 614 26.95 19.39 -14.04
C VAL A 614 26.67 19.44 -15.54
N ASP A 615 26.20 18.33 -16.13
CA ASP A 615 25.90 18.24 -17.56
C ASP A 615 24.73 19.15 -17.98
N GLY A 616 23.74 19.31 -17.11
CA GLY A 616 22.57 20.17 -17.30
C GLY A 616 22.80 21.65 -16.99
N GLY A 617 23.95 22.03 -16.41
CA GLY A 617 24.30 23.42 -16.07
C GLY A 617 23.86 23.91 -14.69
N ASN A 618 23.46 23.00 -13.82
CA ASN A 618 23.07 23.26 -12.43
C ASN A 618 24.23 23.02 -11.44
N ALA A 619 25.44 23.46 -11.79
CA ALA A 619 26.66 23.23 -10.98
C ALA A 619 26.53 23.70 -9.53
N ARG A 620 25.84 24.82 -9.27
CA ARG A 620 25.58 25.28 -7.89
C ARG A 620 24.73 24.30 -7.08
N ALA A 621 23.69 23.72 -7.68
CA ALA A 621 22.86 22.71 -7.01
C ALA A 621 23.63 21.40 -6.77
N ALA A 622 24.57 21.05 -7.65
CA ALA A 622 25.48 19.93 -7.42
C ALA A 622 26.45 20.20 -6.26
N LEU A 623 26.97 21.43 -6.15
CA LEU A 623 27.82 21.84 -5.03
C LEU A 623 27.07 21.79 -3.69
N HIS A 624 25.85 22.32 -3.64
CA HIS A 624 25.00 22.23 -2.45
C HIS A 624 24.76 20.78 -2.05
N LEU A 625 24.43 19.91 -3.00
CA LEU A 625 24.24 18.48 -2.72
C LEU A 625 25.48 17.82 -2.10
N LEU A 626 26.68 18.07 -2.63
CA LEU A 626 27.91 17.51 -2.04
C LEU A 626 28.17 18.08 -0.64
N ARG A 627 27.88 19.36 -0.41
CA ARG A 627 28.06 19.99 0.90
C ARG A 627 27.10 19.45 1.96
N ASP A 628 25.82 19.34 1.61
CA ASP A 628 24.77 18.84 2.50
C ASP A 628 25.00 17.38 2.92
N ARG A 629 25.82 16.65 2.15
CA ARG A 629 26.19 15.25 2.41
C ARG A 629 27.61 15.06 2.94
N ASP A 630 28.32 16.15 3.25
CA ASP A 630 29.72 16.12 3.71
C ASP A 630 30.68 15.39 2.75
N LEU A 631 30.49 15.62 1.44
CA LEU A 631 31.26 15.02 0.35
C LEU A 631 32.19 16.03 -0.36
N GLU A 632 32.28 17.26 0.14
CA GLU A 632 33.17 18.31 -0.39
C GLU A 632 34.63 18.12 0.09
N GLY A 633 34.81 17.56 1.30
CA GLY A 633 36.10 17.41 2.00
C GLY A 633 36.89 16.15 1.63
N GLU A 634 37.68 15.64 2.58
CA GLU A 634 38.44 14.40 2.37
C GLU A 634 37.49 13.20 2.32
N LEU A 635 37.57 12.42 1.24
CA LEU A 635 36.69 11.27 1.04
C LEU A 635 37.37 9.99 1.51
N PRO A 636 36.64 9.12 2.22
CA PRO A 636 37.13 7.80 2.61
C PRO A 636 37.67 6.99 1.41
N ASP A 637 38.80 6.29 1.58
CA ASP A 637 39.45 5.51 0.52
C ASP A 637 38.75 4.15 0.31
N PHE A 638 37.58 4.18 -0.32
CA PHE A 638 36.81 2.99 -0.73
C PHE A 638 36.36 3.12 -2.20
N ALA A 639 36.05 1.98 -2.84
CA ALA A 639 35.69 1.92 -4.26
C ALA A 639 34.54 2.86 -4.66
N HIS A 640 33.48 2.90 -3.84
CA HIS A 640 32.26 3.66 -4.12
C HIS A 640 32.47 5.18 -4.20
N TYR A 641 33.52 5.69 -3.54
CA TYR A 641 33.87 7.12 -3.57
C TYR A 641 34.66 7.52 -4.81
N HIS A 642 35.13 6.58 -5.64
CA HIS A 642 35.81 6.91 -6.89
C HIS A 642 34.89 7.70 -7.82
N ALA A 643 33.62 7.29 -7.92
CA ALA A 643 32.62 8.02 -8.69
C ALA A 643 32.41 9.44 -8.14
N VAL A 644 32.37 9.63 -6.82
CA VAL A 644 32.23 10.98 -6.22
C VAL A 644 33.45 11.84 -6.52
N LEU A 645 34.67 11.33 -6.32
CA LEU A 645 35.91 12.05 -6.64
C LEU A 645 35.90 12.50 -8.09
N PHE A 646 35.61 11.59 -9.02
CA PHE A 646 35.57 11.90 -10.44
C PHE A 646 34.51 12.99 -10.74
N GLN A 647 33.29 12.87 -10.22
CA GLN A 647 32.23 13.84 -10.49
C GLN A 647 32.45 15.18 -9.77
N ARG A 648 33.08 15.19 -8.59
CA ARG A 648 33.49 16.40 -7.88
C ARG A 648 34.60 17.14 -8.64
N GLY A 649 35.55 16.41 -9.24
CA GLY A 649 36.54 17.00 -10.14
C GLY A 649 35.88 17.69 -11.34
N ARG A 650 34.91 17.04 -11.98
CA ARG A 650 34.11 17.63 -13.08
C ARG A 650 33.34 18.88 -12.64
N LEU A 651 32.75 18.84 -11.44
CA LEU A 651 32.06 19.99 -10.85
C LEU A 651 33.01 21.16 -10.61
N ARG A 652 34.19 20.91 -10.01
CA ARG A 652 35.21 21.94 -9.78
C ARG A 652 35.68 22.58 -11.09
N ALA A 653 35.94 21.76 -12.11
CA ALA A 653 36.30 22.26 -13.44
C ALA A 653 35.19 23.15 -14.04
N ALA A 654 33.92 22.76 -13.90
CA ALA A 654 32.77 23.55 -14.34
C ALA A 654 32.59 24.87 -13.56
N LEU A 655 33.08 24.93 -12.32
CA LEU A 655 33.11 26.15 -11.50
C LEU A 655 34.39 26.99 -11.69
N GLY A 656 35.32 26.54 -12.54
CA GLY A 656 36.57 27.23 -12.85
C GLY A 656 37.76 26.86 -11.96
N ASP A 657 37.60 25.96 -11.00
CA ASP A 657 38.69 25.46 -10.14
C ASP A 657 39.42 24.28 -10.81
N GLN A 658 40.30 24.59 -11.76
CA GLN A 658 41.06 23.56 -12.50
C GLN A 658 42.08 22.83 -11.63
N ALA A 659 42.69 23.52 -10.65
CA ALA A 659 43.64 22.91 -9.73
C ALA A 659 42.96 21.91 -8.78
N GLY A 660 41.79 22.25 -8.24
CA GLY A 660 40.99 21.32 -7.44
C GLY A 660 40.38 20.19 -8.26
N ALA A 661 40.04 20.44 -9.54
CA ALA A 661 39.61 19.40 -10.46
C ALA A 661 40.71 18.39 -10.74
N LEU A 662 41.93 18.86 -11.04
CA LEU A 662 43.08 18.01 -11.29
C LEU A 662 43.41 17.13 -10.08
N ARG A 663 43.42 17.71 -8.87
CA ARG A 663 43.65 16.95 -7.63
C ARG A 663 42.65 15.81 -7.45
N ASP A 664 41.36 16.06 -7.66
CA ASP A 664 40.33 15.03 -7.52
C ASP A 664 40.44 13.94 -8.60
N HIS A 665 40.79 14.30 -9.84
CA HIS A 665 40.96 13.34 -10.93
C HIS A 665 42.18 12.43 -10.74
N LEU A 666 43.33 12.99 -10.35
CA LEU A 666 44.53 12.20 -10.03
C LEU A 666 44.29 11.33 -8.79
N GLU A 667 43.55 11.83 -7.80
CA GLU A 667 43.20 11.05 -6.62
C GLU A 667 42.28 9.87 -6.96
N CYS A 668 41.28 10.10 -7.81
CA CYS A 668 40.44 9.05 -8.35
C CYS A 668 41.30 7.97 -9.05
N GLY A 669 42.22 8.40 -9.93
CA GLY A 669 43.11 7.51 -10.65
C GLY A 669 43.99 6.68 -9.73
N ARG A 670 44.68 7.32 -8.79
CA ARG A 670 45.53 6.66 -7.78
C ARG A 670 44.77 5.61 -6.97
N ARG A 671 43.50 5.85 -6.63
CA ARG A 671 42.66 4.89 -5.90
C ARG A 671 42.17 3.74 -6.77
N MET A 672 41.86 4.00 -8.03
CA MET A 672 41.43 2.99 -8.99
C MET A 672 42.58 2.06 -9.39
N GLU A 673 43.74 2.62 -9.75
CA GLU A 673 44.93 1.87 -10.15
C GLU A 673 45.44 0.94 -9.04
N ARG A 674 45.49 1.43 -7.79
CA ARG A 674 45.84 0.60 -6.62
C ARG A 674 44.95 -0.63 -6.47
N ARG A 675 43.69 -0.55 -6.92
CA ARG A 675 42.71 -1.65 -6.87
C ARG A 675 42.63 -2.45 -8.17
N GLY A 676 43.49 -2.16 -9.14
CA GLY A 676 43.50 -2.85 -10.43
C GLY A 676 42.45 -2.37 -11.44
N ALA A 677 41.68 -1.34 -11.12
CA ALA A 677 40.68 -0.77 -12.02
C ALA A 677 41.35 0.20 -13.00
N ARG A 678 41.62 -0.26 -14.23
CA ARG A 678 42.35 0.53 -15.24
C ARG A 678 41.48 0.93 -16.43
N ASN A 679 40.31 0.32 -16.60
CA ASN A 679 39.48 0.52 -17.78
C ASN A 679 38.91 1.95 -17.85
N PRO A 680 39.18 2.71 -18.93
CA PRO A 680 38.59 4.03 -19.16
C PRO A 680 37.06 4.02 -19.23
N ALA A 681 36.45 2.88 -19.58
CA ALA A 681 34.99 2.74 -19.64
C ALA A 681 34.32 2.85 -18.26
N ALA A 682 35.02 2.47 -17.19
CA ALA A 682 34.54 2.62 -15.82
C ALA A 682 34.54 4.10 -15.40
N GLN A 683 35.72 4.75 -15.46
CA GLN A 683 35.86 6.19 -15.28
C GLN A 683 37.01 6.73 -16.14
N PRO A 684 36.76 7.70 -17.05
CA PRO A 684 37.79 8.25 -17.92
C PRO A 684 38.56 9.37 -17.20
N TRP A 685 39.18 9.06 -16.07
CA TRP A 685 39.81 10.05 -15.19
C TRP A 685 41.07 10.65 -15.80
N ARG A 686 41.84 9.89 -16.59
CA ARG A 686 43.05 10.42 -17.27
C ARG A 686 42.67 11.44 -18.32
N SER A 687 41.61 11.19 -19.09
CA SER A 687 41.09 12.17 -20.05
C SER A 687 40.73 13.49 -19.37
N HIS A 688 40.10 13.45 -18.19
CA HIS A 688 39.71 14.67 -17.47
C HIS A 688 40.89 15.34 -16.76
N ALA A 689 41.83 14.56 -16.20
CA ALA A 689 43.08 15.07 -15.66
C ALA A 689 43.92 15.77 -16.74
N ALA A 690 44.00 15.18 -17.94
CA ALA A 690 44.69 15.76 -19.09
C ALA A 690 44.11 17.13 -19.49
N LEU A 691 42.78 17.25 -19.54
CA LEU A 691 42.13 18.53 -19.81
C LEU A 691 42.38 19.57 -18.71
N ALA A 692 42.45 19.14 -17.44
CA ALA A 692 42.80 20.03 -16.33
C ALA A 692 44.27 20.48 -16.39
N HIS A 693 45.22 19.59 -16.70
CA HIS A 693 46.63 19.93 -16.96
C HIS A 693 46.75 20.93 -18.11
N LEU A 694 46.04 20.69 -19.23
CA LEU A 694 46.01 21.61 -20.37
C LEU A 694 45.53 23.01 -19.96
N ALA A 695 44.45 23.09 -19.16
CA ALA A 695 43.91 24.36 -18.67
C ALA A 695 44.86 25.10 -17.71
N LEU A 696 45.74 24.36 -17.02
CA LEU A 696 46.79 24.90 -16.16
C LEU A 696 48.11 25.20 -16.91
N GLY A 697 48.17 24.91 -18.21
CA GLY A 697 49.34 25.18 -19.07
C GLY A 697 50.39 24.07 -19.13
N ASP A 698 50.14 22.92 -18.48
CA ASP A 698 51.06 21.78 -18.43
C ASP A 698 50.74 20.78 -19.56
N ARG A 699 51.27 21.06 -20.75
CA ARG A 699 50.98 20.28 -21.95
C ARG A 699 51.63 18.89 -21.95
N ASP A 700 52.79 18.75 -21.31
CA ASP A 700 53.55 17.51 -21.32
C ASP A 700 52.79 16.43 -20.53
N SER A 701 52.41 16.73 -19.28
CA SER A 701 51.57 15.81 -18.49
C SER A 701 50.17 15.62 -19.08
N ALA A 702 49.60 16.64 -19.73
CA ALA A 702 48.33 16.49 -20.44
C ALA A 702 48.43 15.47 -21.59
N THR A 703 49.50 15.53 -22.38
CA THR A 703 49.71 14.65 -23.54
C THR A 703 49.92 13.23 -23.07
N GLU A 704 50.81 13.02 -22.09
CA GLU A 704 51.11 11.71 -21.52
C GLU A 704 49.84 11.00 -21.02
N LEU A 705 49.03 11.67 -20.20
CA LEU A 705 47.79 11.07 -19.67
C LEU A 705 46.75 10.78 -20.75
N ALA A 706 46.61 11.65 -21.75
CA ALA A 706 45.68 11.45 -22.85
C ALA A 706 46.09 10.28 -23.76
N GLU A 707 47.39 10.11 -24.03
CA GLU A 707 47.93 8.97 -24.78
C GLU A 707 47.75 7.65 -24.04
N GLN A 708 48.04 7.63 -22.73
CA GLN A 708 47.81 6.47 -21.88
C GLN A 708 46.34 6.03 -21.88
N GLU A 709 45.41 6.98 -21.77
CA GLU A 709 43.98 6.65 -21.82
C GLU A 709 43.57 6.06 -23.18
N LEU A 710 44.04 6.66 -24.28
CA LEU A 710 43.71 6.18 -25.62
C LEU A 710 44.24 4.77 -25.87
N ALA A 711 45.44 4.45 -25.37
CA ALA A 711 46.00 3.11 -25.45
C ALA A 711 45.10 2.09 -24.74
N LEU A 712 44.69 2.36 -23.49
CA LEU A 712 43.80 1.50 -22.72
C LEU A 712 42.41 1.38 -23.35
N ALA A 713 41.87 2.49 -23.89
CA ALA A 713 40.57 2.47 -24.56
C ALA A 713 40.61 1.62 -25.84
N ARG A 714 41.71 1.66 -26.59
CA ARG A 714 41.93 0.82 -27.79
C ARG A 714 42.11 -0.66 -27.43
N GLU A 715 42.81 -0.95 -26.33
CA GLU A 715 42.93 -2.32 -25.79
C GLU A 715 41.54 -2.88 -25.43
N TRP A 716 40.70 -2.08 -24.77
CA TRP A 716 39.32 -2.48 -24.47
C TRP A 716 38.45 -2.60 -25.72
N GLY A 717 38.68 -1.76 -26.74
CA GLY A 717 38.11 -1.90 -28.07
C GLY A 717 36.66 -1.44 -28.21
N ARG A 718 36.09 -0.73 -27.21
CA ARG A 718 34.72 -0.22 -27.26
C ARG A 718 34.65 1.22 -27.80
N PRO A 719 33.69 1.56 -28.68
CA PRO A 719 33.68 2.85 -29.39
C PRO A 719 33.59 4.09 -28.49
N ILE A 720 32.81 4.04 -27.42
CA ILE A 720 32.60 5.22 -26.55
C ILE A 720 33.87 5.60 -25.79
N PRO A 721 34.56 4.70 -25.03
CA PRO A 721 35.80 5.07 -24.36
C PRO A 721 36.89 5.51 -25.36
N ILE A 722 36.96 4.91 -26.55
CA ILE A 722 37.86 5.35 -27.63
C ILE A 722 37.52 6.77 -28.05
N GLY A 723 36.25 7.08 -28.31
CA GLY A 723 35.79 8.40 -28.70
C GLY A 723 36.11 9.47 -27.65
N ILE A 724 35.91 9.16 -26.36
CA ILE A 724 36.24 10.08 -25.25
C ILE A 724 37.75 10.35 -25.19
N ALA A 725 38.59 9.31 -25.28
CA ALA A 725 40.04 9.45 -25.21
C ALA A 725 40.60 10.20 -26.44
N LEU A 726 40.09 9.91 -27.65
CA LEU A 726 40.44 10.64 -28.87
C LEU A 726 40.09 12.14 -28.76
N ARG A 727 38.95 12.48 -28.14
CA ARG A 727 38.56 13.87 -27.91
C ARG A 727 39.56 14.58 -27.01
N ALA A 728 39.94 13.96 -25.89
CA ALA A 728 40.89 14.53 -24.95
C ALA A 728 42.26 14.74 -25.61
N LEU A 729 42.81 13.72 -26.28
CA LEU A 729 44.10 13.82 -26.97
C LEU A 729 44.06 14.85 -28.11
N GLY A 730 42.96 14.91 -28.87
CA GLY A 730 42.76 15.89 -29.93
C GLY A 730 42.76 17.33 -29.40
N LEU A 731 42.14 17.59 -28.24
CA LEU A 731 42.17 18.91 -27.59
C LEU A 731 43.57 19.26 -27.07
N VAL A 732 44.27 18.31 -26.45
CA VAL A 732 45.62 18.52 -25.90
C VAL A 732 46.63 18.83 -26.99
N THR A 733 46.55 18.11 -28.12
CA THR A 733 47.48 18.24 -29.25
C THR A 733 47.06 19.30 -30.28
N GLY A 734 45.80 19.77 -30.23
CA GLY A 734 45.21 20.61 -31.29
C GLY A 734 44.96 19.85 -32.60
N SER A 735 44.88 18.52 -32.57
CA SER A 735 44.69 17.70 -33.76
C SER A 735 43.24 17.63 -34.21
N VAL A 736 42.95 18.27 -35.35
CA VAL A 736 41.64 18.22 -36.02
C VAL A 736 41.26 16.79 -36.42
N ASP A 737 42.24 15.98 -36.83
CA ASP A 737 42.01 14.62 -37.31
C ASP A 737 41.61 13.69 -36.16
N LEU A 738 42.27 13.79 -34.99
CA LEU A 738 41.88 13.03 -33.79
C LEU A 738 40.46 13.39 -33.33
N LEU A 739 40.08 14.67 -33.41
CA LEU A 739 38.72 15.12 -33.11
C LEU A 739 37.70 14.60 -34.14
N ALA A 740 38.07 14.50 -35.42
CA ALA A 740 37.24 13.89 -36.44
C ALA A 740 37.05 12.38 -36.20
N GLU A 741 38.12 11.66 -35.83
CA GLU A 741 38.07 10.25 -35.44
C GLU A 741 37.18 10.04 -34.21
N SER A 742 37.25 10.93 -33.21
CA SER A 742 36.35 10.92 -32.04
C SER A 742 34.88 11.03 -32.46
N VAL A 743 34.56 11.97 -33.36
CA VAL A 743 33.21 12.11 -33.91
C VAL A 743 32.78 10.86 -34.67
N ALA A 744 33.67 10.25 -35.46
CA ALA A 744 33.38 9.04 -36.22
C ALA A 744 33.08 7.85 -35.29
N ALA A 745 33.89 7.63 -34.26
CA ALA A 745 33.72 6.56 -33.28
C ALA A 745 32.38 6.66 -32.52
N LEU A 746 31.94 7.88 -32.20
CA LEU A 746 30.72 8.10 -31.41
C LEU A 746 29.43 8.14 -32.25
N ARG A 747 29.52 8.38 -33.57
CA ARG A 747 28.35 8.60 -34.45
C ARG A 747 27.41 7.40 -34.53
N SER A 748 27.94 6.18 -34.41
CA SER A 748 27.18 4.93 -34.45
C SER A 748 26.76 4.41 -33.07
N THR A 749 26.93 5.22 -32.01
CA THR A 749 26.65 4.83 -30.63
C THR A 749 25.44 5.58 -30.06
N PRO A 750 24.81 5.07 -28.98
CA PRO A 750 23.73 5.79 -28.30
C PRO A 750 24.23 6.96 -27.42
N ALA A 751 25.54 7.21 -27.31
CA ALA A 751 26.13 8.25 -26.46
C ALA A 751 26.00 9.67 -27.05
N SER A 752 24.77 10.13 -27.22
CA SER A 752 24.43 11.40 -27.87
C SER A 752 25.09 12.63 -27.22
N LEU A 753 25.28 12.62 -25.89
CA LEU A 753 25.95 13.69 -25.17
C LEU A 753 27.46 13.74 -25.45
N GLU A 754 28.14 12.59 -25.52
CA GLU A 754 29.58 12.56 -25.85
C GLU A 754 29.80 12.95 -27.32
N LEU A 755 28.94 12.50 -28.23
CA LEU A 755 28.96 12.93 -29.63
C LEU A 755 28.79 14.45 -29.76
N ALA A 756 27.87 15.04 -28.99
CA ALA A 756 27.68 16.48 -28.97
C ALA A 756 28.96 17.22 -28.53
N ARG A 757 29.67 16.72 -27.50
CA ARG A 757 30.94 17.30 -27.04
C ARG A 757 31.99 17.24 -28.14
N SER A 758 32.21 16.06 -28.73
CA SER A 758 33.20 15.88 -29.80
C SER A 758 32.90 16.75 -31.03
N LEU A 759 31.63 16.90 -31.41
CA LEU A 759 31.23 17.78 -32.52
C LEU A 759 31.49 19.26 -32.23
N VAL A 760 31.25 19.71 -31.00
CA VAL A 760 31.51 21.10 -30.60
C VAL A 760 33.01 21.38 -30.57
N ASP A 761 33.79 20.48 -29.99
CA ASP A 761 35.26 20.61 -29.91
C ASP A 761 35.91 20.53 -31.30
N TRP A 762 35.49 19.57 -32.13
CA TRP A 762 35.93 19.46 -33.52
C TRP A 762 35.58 20.70 -34.34
N GLY A 763 34.34 21.18 -34.23
CA GLY A 763 33.91 22.39 -34.92
C GLY A 763 34.65 23.66 -34.48
N THR A 764 35.03 23.73 -33.20
CA THR A 764 35.85 24.83 -32.65
C THR A 764 37.25 24.80 -33.25
N CYS A 765 37.89 23.63 -33.28
CA CYS A 765 39.21 23.44 -33.85
C CYS A 765 39.24 23.70 -35.37
N LEU A 766 38.21 23.24 -36.11
CA LEU A 766 38.06 23.54 -37.53
C LEU A 766 37.96 25.04 -37.81
N ARG A 767 37.24 25.79 -36.96
CA ARG A 767 37.13 27.24 -37.09
C ARG A 767 38.49 27.91 -36.88
N GLU A 768 39.21 27.51 -35.85
CA GLU A 768 40.55 28.03 -35.55
C GLU A 768 41.55 27.73 -36.68
N GLY A 769 41.38 26.59 -37.36
CA GLY A 769 42.10 26.24 -38.59
C GLY A 769 41.56 26.88 -39.89
N GLY A 770 40.61 27.81 -39.82
CA GLY A 770 40.07 28.53 -40.99
C GLY A 770 39.05 27.76 -41.85
N ARG A 771 38.66 26.54 -41.48
CA ARG A 771 37.68 25.70 -42.20
C ARG A 771 36.24 26.03 -41.82
N VAL A 772 35.82 27.28 -42.09
CA VAL A 772 34.58 27.89 -41.57
C VAL A 772 33.32 27.10 -41.92
N THR A 773 33.15 26.64 -43.16
CA THR A 773 31.92 25.94 -43.58
C THR A 773 31.73 24.62 -42.83
N GLU A 774 32.80 23.84 -42.70
CA GLU A 774 32.79 22.57 -41.97
C GLU A 774 32.62 22.78 -40.47
N ALA A 775 33.30 23.79 -39.91
CA ALA A 775 33.13 24.21 -38.52
C ALA A 775 31.66 24.53 -38.21
N GLN A 776 31.01 25.34 -39.05
CA GLN A 776 29.59 25.67 -38.87
C GLN A 776 28.70 24.43 -38.93
N ALA A 777 28.95 23.48 -39.84
CA ALA A 777 28.17 22.25 -39.94
C ALA A 777 28.30 21.39 -38.67
N ALA A 778 29.53 21.18 -38.20
CA ALA A 778 29.81 20.43 -36.97
C ALA A 778 29.19 21.10 -35.74
N LEU A 779 29.38 22.42 -35.59
CA LEU A 779 28.84 23.20 -34.48
C LEU A 779 27.29 23.22 -34.47
N ARG A 780 26.62 23.30 -35.64
CA ARG A 780 25.14 23.18 -35.72
C ARG A 780 24.69 21.82 -35.22
N GLN A 781 25.33 20.75 -35.69
CA GLN A 781 24.98 19.39 -35.29
C GLN A 781 25.21 19.18 -33.79
N GLY A 782 26.34 19.65 -33.26
CA GLY A 782 26.66 19.61 -31.83
C GLY A 782 25.69 20.42 -30.97
N HIS A 783 25.32 21.64 -31.41
CA HIS A 783 24.31 22.47 -30.75
C HIS A 783 22.94 21.77 -30.68
N ASP A 784 22.49 21.17 -31.79
CA ASP A 784 21.19 20.52 -31.85
C ASP A 784 21.13 19.24 -31.01
N LEU A 785 22.22 18.46 -30.96
CA LEU A 785 22.36 17.33 -30.04
C LEU A 785 22.38 17.78 -28.58
N ALA A 786 23.20 18.78 -28.23
CA ALA A 786 23.27 19.33 -26.88
C ALA A 786 21.90 19.85 -26.41
N LYS A 787 21.15 20.52 -27.30
CA LYS A 787 19.78 20.97 -27.05
C LYS A 787 18.82 19.81 -26.78
N ARG A 788 18.87 18.74 -27.59
CA ARG A 788 18.04 17.53 -27.37
C ARG A 788 18.37 16.86 -26.04
N CYS A 789 19.65 16.79 -25.67
CA CYS A 789 20.07 16.21 -24.40
C CYS A 789 19.68 17.08 -23.20
N GLY A 790 19.45 18.38 -23.38
CA GLY A 790 19.30 19.34 -22.30
C GLY A 790 20.62 19.81 -21.68
N ALA A 791 21.74 19.66 -22.40
CA ALA A 791 23.07 20.06 -21.95
C ALA A 791 23.29 21.57 -22.15
N VAL A 792 22.69 22.38 -21.27
CA VAL A 792 22.64 23.85 -21.39
C VAL A 792 24.03 24.49 -21.53
N PRO A 793 25.07 24.12 -20.74
CA PRO A 793 26.39 24.72 -20.87
C PRO A 793 27.00 24.46 -22.25
N LEU A 794 26.93 23.21 -22.74
CA LEU A 794 27.47 22.81 -24.03
C LEU A 794 26.74 23.49 -25.20
N MET A 795 25.40 23.61 -25.10
CA MET A 795 24.61 24.37 -26.06
C MET A 795 25.05 25.84 -26.12
N GLY A 796 25.35 26.45 -24.96
CA GLY A 796 25.88 27.81 -24.88
C GLY A 796 27.25 27.97 -25.54
N ILE A 797 28.15 27.02 -25.32
CA ILE A 797 29.47 26.96 -25.98
C ILE A 797 29.28 26.87 -27.50
N ALA A 798 28.54 25.87 -27.98
CA ALA A 798 28.29 25.67 -29.40
C ALA A 798 27.71 26.93 -30.05
N ALA A 799 26.70 27.56 -29.43
CA ALA A 799 26.09 28.78 -29.94
C ALA A 799 27.05 29.97 -30.03
N ARG A 800 27.98 30.10 -29.08
CA ARG A 800 29.03 31.14 -29.12
C ARG A 800 29.99 30.89 -30.27
N GLU A 801 30.51 29.67 -30.42
CA GLU A 801 31.46 29.33 -31.48
C GLU A 801 30.81 29.43 -32.88
N LEU A 802 29.51 29.09 -32.98
CA LEU A 802 28.70 29.30 -34.18
C LEU A 802 28.61 30.77 -34.58
N ARG A 803 28.32 31.67 -33.62
CA ARG A 803 28.24 33.12 -33.91
C ARG A 803 29.60 33.67 -34.31
N ALA A 804 30.67 33.22 -33.65
CA ALA A 804 32.03 33.62 -33.96
C ALA A 804 32.49 33.18 -35.38
N SER A 805 31.92 32.11 -35.92
CA SER A 805 32.16 31.65 -37.30
C SER A 805 31.20 32.26 -38.33
N GLY A 806 30.38 33.26 -37.96
CA GLY A 806 29.37 33.87 -38.83
C GLY A 806 28.11 33.02 -39.06
N GLY A 807 28.04 31.86 -38.41
CA GLY A 807 26.86 31.00 -38.40
C GLY A 807 25.80 31.51 -37.42
N ARG A 808 24.55 31.09 -37.64
CA ARG A 808 23.48 31.27 -36.66
C ARG A 808 23.12 29.91 -36.05
N PRO A 809 22.97 29.82 -34.71
CA PRO A 809 22.33 28.67 -34.10
C PRO A 809 20.96 28.47 -34.76
N SER A 810 20.52 27.22 -34.88
CA SER A 810 19.21 26.92 -35.45
C SER A 810 18.12 27.74 -34.75
N ARG A 811 17.49 28.67 -35.48
CA ARG A 811 16.23 29.29 -35.04
C ARG A 811 15.16 28.22 -35.24
N THR A 812 14.77 27.59 -34.13
CA THR A 812 13.56 26.78 -33.93
C THR A 812 13.35 25.55 -34.83
N VAL A 813 13.46 24.37 -34.21
CA VAL A 813 12.29 23.49 -33.99
C VAL A 813 12.10 23.43 -32.45
N ASN A 814 10.88 23.59 -31.95
CA ASN A 814 10.47 23.97 -30.58
C ASN A 814 10.58 25.46 -30.24
N ALA A 815 9.85 26.27 -30.99
CA ALA A 815 8.70 26.96 -30.42
C ALA A 815 7.58 26.76 -31.43
N ASP A 816 6.96 25.57 -31.44
CA ASP A 816 5.57 25.57 -31.85
C ASP A 816 4.85 26.44 -30.80
N PRO A 817 4.26 27.60 -31.15
CA PRO A 817 3.45 28.36 -30.21
C PRO A 817 2.33 27.49 -29.60
N ASN A 818 2.03 26.35 -30.21
CA ASN A 818 1.09 25.33 -29.77
C ASN A 818 1.74 24.16 -29.00
N ALA A 819 3.06 24.13 -28.78
CA ALA A 819 3.68 23.15 -27.90
C ALA A 819 3.46 23.49 -26.42
N LEU A 820 3.13 22.47 -25.63
CA LEU A 820 3.03 22.59 -24.19
C LEU A 820 4.40 22.92 -23.57
N THR A 821 4.41 23.86 -22.63
CA THR A 821 5.57 24.07 -21.75
C THR A 821 5.69 22.90 -20.77
N ALA A 822 6.88 22.68 -20.20
CA ALA A 822 7.08 21.60 -19.22
C ALA A 822 6.07 21.65 -18.05
N GLN A 823 5.69 22.85 -17.62
CA GLN A 823 4.71 23.04 -16.56
C GLN A 823 3.27 22.75 -17.02
N GLU A 824 2.92 23.08 -18.27
CA GLU A 824 1.65 22.70 -18.87
C GLU A 824 1.55 21.19 -19.11
N GLU A 825 2.63 20.55 -19.57
CA GLU A 825 2.68 19.09 -19.76
C GLU A 825 2.54 18.34 -18.43
N HIS A 826 3.23 18.80 -17.38
CA HIS A 826 3.17 18.22 -16.04
C HIS A 826 1.76 18.30 -15.42
N ILE A 827 1.06 19.41 -15.67
CA ILE A 827 -0.34 19.61 -15.25
C ILE A 827 -1.30 18.77 -16.12
N VAL A 828 -1.07 18.68 -17.43
CA VAL A 828 -1.88 17.86 -18.34
C VAL A 828 -1.77 16.37 -18.02
N ARG A 829 -0.57 15.84 -17.73
CA ARG A 829 -0.38 14.43 -17.34
C ARG A 829 -1.16 14.06 -16.09
N ARG A 830 -1.14 14.90 -15.05
CA ARG A 830 -1.97 14.69 -13.85
C ARG A 830 -3.47 14.83 -14.14
N ALA A 831 -3.83 15.74 -15.04
CA ALA A 831 -5.21 15.86 -15.48
C ALA A 831 -5.70 14.60 -16.23
N MET A 832 -4.82 13.95 -17.00
CA MET A 832 -5.08 12.66 -17.66
C MET A 832 -5.21 11.50 -16.67
N LEU A 833 -4.45 11.53 -15.57
CA LEU A 833 -4.55 10.56 -14.47
C LEU A 833 -5.82 10.73 -13.60
N GLY A 834 -6.70 11.68 -13.93
CA GLY A 834 -8.00 11.87 -13.28
C GLY A 834 -8.00 12.84 -12.08
N LEU A 835 -6.87 13.45 -11.72
CA LEU A 835 -6.76 14.32 -10.54
C LEU A 835 -7.51 15.65 -10.69
N THR A 836 -8.36 16.05 -9.75
CA THR A 836 -9.07 17.35 -9.81
C THR A 836 -8.11 18.54 -9.78
N ASN A 837 -8.53 19.72 -10.27
CA ASN A 837 -7.67 20.91 -10.26
C ASN A 837 -7.18 21.28 -8.84
N LYS A 838 -7.98 20.97 -7.81
CA LYS A 838 -7.59 21.15 -6.41
C LYS A 838 -6.48 20.17 -6.00
N GLN A 839 -6.61 18.88 -6.34
CA GLN A 839 -5.57 17.89 -6.06
C GLN A 839 -4.27 18.18 -6.81
N ILE A 840 -4.35 18.61 -8.08
CA ILE A 840 -3.16 19.03 -8.84
C ILE A 840 -2.50 20.27 -8.21
N ALA A 841 -3.30 21.21 -7.72
CA ALA A 841 -2.83 22.41 -7.05
C ALA A 841 -2.13 22.09 -5.72
N ASP A 842 -2.73 21.19 -4.92
CA ASP A 842 -2.17 20.71 -3.66
C ASP A 842 -0.86 19.93 -3.89
N GLU A 843 -0.79 19.07 -4.91
CA GLU A 843 0.44 18.32 -5.26
C GLU A 843 1.56 19.22 -5.78
N LEU A 844 1.22 20.29 -6.50
CA LEU A 844 2.20 21.19 -7.12
C LEU A 844 2.47 22.43 -6.29
N PHE A 845 1.87 22.55 -5.10
CA PHE A 845 1.95 23.72 -4.22
C PHE A 845 1.64 25.04 -4.93
N VAL A 846 0.64 25.03 -5.81
CA VAL A 846 0.15 26.21 -6.54
C VAL A 846 -1.34 26.42 -6.24
N THR A 847 -1.91 27.53 -6.69
CA THR A 847 -3.36 27.75 -6.52
C THR A 847 -4.17 26.98 -7.56
N PRO A 848 -5.40 26.53 -7.25
CA PRO A 848 -6.31 25.92 -8.24
C PRO A 848 -6.52 26.82 -9.47
N ARG A 849 -6.50 28.14 -9.28
CA ARG A 849 -6.57 29.16 -10.33
C ARG A 849 -5.38 29.10 -11.29
N ALA A 850 -4.17 28.84 -10.79
CA ALA A 850 -2.98 28.68 -11.61
C ALA A 850 -3.08 27.40 -12.47
N VAL A 851 -3.55 26.30 -11.89
CA VAL A 851 -3.81 25.04 -12.61
C VAL A 851 -4.84 25.24 -13.73
N GLU A 852 -5.96 25.92 -13.44
CA GLU A 852 -6.97 26.28 -14.46
C GLU A 852 -6.36 27.10 -15.61
N LEU A 853 -5.53 28.08 -15.30
CA LEU A 853 -4.90 28.94 -16.30
C LEU A 853 -3.96 28.14 -17.20
N HIS A 854 -3.16 27.24 -16.63
CA HIS A 854 -2.26 26.36 -17.38
C HIS A 854 -3.02 25.32 -18.21
N LEU A 855 -4.09 24.72 -17.68
CA LEU A 855 -4.94 23.80 -18.44
C LEU A 855 -5.66 24.52 -19.59
N THR A 856 -6.15 25.74 -19.38
CA THR A 856 -6.81 26.53 -20.43
C THR A 856 -5.84 26.89 -21.56
N ARG A 857 -4.58 27.22 -21.22
CA ARG A 857 -3.52 27.45 -22.20
C ARG A 857 -3.15 26.16 -22.91
N ALA A 858 -3.04 25.04 -22.19
CA ALA A 858 -2.78 23.73 -22.76
C ALA A 858 -3.88 23.28 -23.72
N TYR A 859 -5.16 23.48 -23.38
CA TYR A 859 -6.29 23.13 -24.25
C TYR A 859 -6.29 23.92 -25.54
N ARG A 860 -6.03 25.22 -25.45
CA ARG A 860 -5.89 26.09 -26.62
C ARG A 860 -4.76 25.64 -27.53
N LYS A 861 -3.63 25.25 -26.94
CA LYS A 861 -2.44 24.76 -27.64
C LYS A 861 -2.66 23.38 -28.29
N LEU A 862 -3.38 22.49 -27.61
CA LEU A 862 -3.72 21.16 -28.13
C LEU A 862 -4.94 21.14 -29.07
N GLY A 863 -5.59 22.29 -29.30
CA GLY A 863 -6.79 22.37 -30.15
C GLY A 863 -8.03 21.67 -29.58
N ILE A 864 -8.12 21.52 -28.25
CA ILE A 864 -9.23 20.82 -27.59
C ILE A 864 -10.11 21.76 -26.77
N SER A 865 -11.39 21.41 -26.62
CA SER A 865 -12.37 22.23 -25.92
C SER A 865 -12.39 22.00 -24.40
N GLY A 866 -11.76 20.93 -23.90
CA GLY A 866 -11.71 20.67 -22.47
C GLY A 866 -11.12 19.32 -22.09
N ARG A 867 -11.11 19.08 -20.78
CA ARG A 867 -10.44 17.95 -20.12
C ARG A 867 -10.80 16.56 -20.67
N ARG A 868 -12.06 16.36 -21.08
CA ARG A 868 -12.55 15.08 -21.62
C ARG A 868 -11.86 14.68 -22.92
N ASN A 869 -11.33 15.65 -23.66
CA ASN A 869 -10.73 15.45 -24.97
C ASN A 869 -9.20 15.29 -24.89
N LEU A 870 -8.61 15.33 -23.68
CA LEU A 870 -7.17 15.10 -23.49
C LEU A 870 -6.75 13.68 -23.89
N ALA A 871 -7.65 12.71 -23.73
CA ALA A 871 -7.39 11.32 -24.09
C ALA A 871 -7.29 11.09 -25.61
N ASP A 872 -7.87 11.99 -26.43
CA ASP A 872 -7.98 11.82 -27.87
C ASP A 872 -6.79 12.41 -28.66
N VAL A 873 -6.00 13.30 -28.04
CA VAL A 873 -4.92 14.06 -28.72
C VAL A 873 -3.51 13.48 -28.49
N LEU A 874 -3.35 12.53 -27.57
CA LEU A 874 -2.05 11.98 -27.16
C LEU A 874 -1.97 10.44 -27.28
N LYS A 875 -2.63 9.86 -28.28
CA LYS A 875 -2.43 8.44 -28.66
C LYS A 875 -1.11 8.21 -29.39
#